data_AF-A0A8J7ZCG7-F1
#
_entry.id   AF-A0A8J7ZCG7-F1
#
_cell.length_a   1.000
_cell.length_b   1.000
_cell.length_c   1.000
_cell.angle_alpha   90.00
_cell.angle_beta   90.00
_cell.angle_gamma   90.00
#
_symmetry.space_group_name_H-M   'P 1'
#
loop_
_entity.id
_entity.type
_entity.pdbx_description
1 polymer ?
#
loop_
_entity_poly.entity_id
_entity_poly.type
_entity_poly.pdbx_seq_one_letter_code
_entity_poly.pdbx_strand_id
1 'polypeptide(L)'
;ILIGGFDDLLKCLNYTGGLEWQYDISSNINFSPSVGDIDNDGLLEILVSGSGINNGLYCLNQTGDLEWFSKIGSTGSGRKTSLADLDTDGTYEIIIADQYHIYCYSHEGTIEWSDTLTGTQLRSSSIGDLDNDGTLEIMLTDFTNHIFCYDHLGVQEWNYTTHGSIDSSPALADLNNDGELEIIVIDYVGSPWVYCLNSSGNLVWETNVGQGAFASPVVSDLDNDGTYEIVVATMNQDLICLNHTGGQEWLLALGGGNFGWSTPCIFDINQDGISEIIVAHNWNIRCYEISGVTASGESPWHSVYGSIFNTGHSDLDSDLLDDVMEDYYGTTESNNDTDSDLLSDGLEILVLGMDPLDGDMDSDGLSDGEELIIYNTDPLDDDSDDDYLLDGEEVTLGMDGYITDPNDIDTDDDLLGDYAEYQLGCDPHDPDTDDDGLSDSEEVVLGVDGYTTNPTDSDTDDDGLNDGEEYSEGTNPNDDDSDDDLMPDGWEVDNSFDPLDDADADGDPDLDSLSNLYEYNNGTNPHDNDTDDDSLLDGEEVNTYNTNPLSADTDGDSITDDEEVVLGADGFITDPTSDDTDSDGLTDDYEIDTSSTDPTDSDSDDDGLDDYEEVNAGADGFVTNPNNSDTDGDGLSDYDEVTTHNSDPTDTDSDDDTILDGEEVIAGVDGYITNPNNNDTDSDGLLDAYEINTSLTDPTDADSDDDGLTDGEEITLDTDPNDSDTDDDTIDDYEETVIGDDGFITDPTEADTDGDDIDDAAEITNGTDPTDPNDPPTETSPLFGSLIGLIAFVSLSFIIINLLKRKRKQ
;
A
#
# COMPACT_ATOMS: atom_id res chain seq x y z
N ILE A 1 -41.11 -22.14 -34.82
CA ILE A 1 -42.36 -22.95 -34.94
C ILE A 1 -42.27 -23.82 -36.18
N LEU A 2 -42.30 -25.15 -36.03
CA LEU A 2 -42.29 -26.08 -37.16
C LEU A 2 -43.69 -26.64 -37.47
N ILE A 3 -44.02 -26.70 -38.76
CA ILE A 3 -45.33 -27.18 -39.24
C ILE A 3 -45.14 -28.15 -40.39
N GLY A 4 -45.53 -29.40 -40.19
CA GLY A 4 -45.68 -30.40 -41.24
C GLY A 4 -47.05 -30.31 -41.92
N GLY A 5 -47.09 -30.41 -43.25
CA GLY A 5 -48.33 -30.34 -44.02
C GLY A 5 -48.60 -31.53 -44.96
N PHE A 6 -49.89 -31.71 -45.29
CA PHE A 6 -50.36 -32.56 -46.41
C PHE A 6 -50.04 -31.96 -47.80
N ASP A 7 -49.32 -30.84 -47.85
CA ASP A 7 -48.80 -30.22 -49.06
C ASP A 7 -47.33 -30.62 -49.32
N ASP A 8 -46.87 -31.68 -48.67
CA ASP A 8 -45.52 -32.25 -48.74
C ASP A 8 -44.41 -31.37 -48.14
N LEU A 9 -44.78 -30.26 -47.48
CA LEU A 9 -43.86 -29.25 -46.96
C LEU A 9 -43.73 -29.29 -45.43
N LEU A 10 -42.49 -29.31 -44.95
CA LEU A 10 -42.12 -28.86 -43.61
C LEU A 10 -41.85 -27.35 -43.68
N LYS A 11 -42.43 -26.57 -42.78
CA LYS A 11 -42.27 -25.11 -42.73
C LYS A 11 -41.78 -24.68 -41.37
N CYS A 12 -40.73 -23.86 -41.34
CA CYS A 12 -40.34 -23.13 -40.15
C CYS A 12 -40.88 -21.70 -40.20
N LEU A 13 -41.59 -21.33 -39.14
CA LEU A 13 -42.07 -19.97 -38.92
C LEU A 13 -41.37 -19.37 -37.70
N ASN A 14 -40.98 -18.11 -37.80
CA ASN A 14 -40.51 -17.34 -36.67
C ASN A 14 -41.65 -17.08 -35.65
N TYR A 15 -41.29 -16.56 -34.49
CA TYR A 15 -42.22 -16.26 -33.39
C TYR A 15 -43.35 -15.27 -33.76
N THR A 16 -43.19 -14.48 -34.83
CA THR A 16 -44.25 -13.58 -35.35
C THR A 16 -45.15 -14.24 -36.40
N GLY A 17 -44.89 -15.50 -36.74
CA GLY A 17 -45.61 -16.28 -37.77
C GLY A 17 -45.13 -16.03 -39.20
N GLY A 18 -44.00 -15.34 -39.39
CA GLY A 18 -43.34 -15.20 -40.69
C GLY A 18 -42.63 -16.48 -41.09
N LEU A 19 -42.73 -16.89 -42.36
CA LEU A 19 -42.01 -18.05 -42.89
C LEU A 19 -40.51 -17.74 -42.96
N GLU A 20 -39.69 -18.55 -42.29
CA GLU A 20 -38.22 -18.47 -42.34
C GLU A 20 -37.70 -19.36 -43.46
N TRP A 21 -38.03 -20.65 -43.41
CA TRP A 21 -37.69 -21.61 -44.45
C TRP A 21 -38.77 -22.67 -44.63
N GLN A 22 -38.70 -23.40 -45.74
CA GLN A 22 -39.54 -24.56 -45.99
C GLN A 22 -38.77 -25.64 -46.75
N TYR A 23 -39.02 -26.89 -46.41
CA TYR A 23 -38.42 -28.06 -47.02
C TYR A 23 -39.48 -28.99 -47.60
N ASP A 24 -39.27 -29.48 -48.82
CA ASP A 24 -40.18 -30.41 -49.51
C ASP A 24 -39.67 -31.85 -49.35
N ILE A 25 -40.32 -32.63 -48.48
CA ILE A 25 -39.96 -34.04 -48.27
C ILE A 25 -40.57 -34.96 -49.37
N SER A 26 -41.30 -34.40 -50.33
CA SER A 26 -41.96 -35.10 -51.44
C SER A 26 -42.92 -36.20 -50.97
N SER A 27 -43.54 -35.97 -49.81
CA SER A 27 -44.44 -36.88 -49.10
C SER A 27 -45.27 -36.15 -48.04
N ASN A 28 -46.48 -36.64 -47.74
CA ASN A 28 -47.31 -36.04 -46.69
C ASN A 28 -46.64 -36.22 -45.32
N ILE A 29 -46.55 -35.14 -44.56
CA ILE A 29 -46.17 -35.13 -43.15
C ILE A 29 -47.45 -35.26 -42.32
N ASN A 30 -47.63 -36.41 -41.66
CA ASN A 30 -48.84 -36.72 -40.89
C ASN A 30 -48.65 -36.54 -39.37
N PHE A 31 -47.41 -36.39 -38.91
CA PHE A 31 -47.03 -36.33 -37.49
C PHE A 31 -46.17 -35.10 -37.23
N SER A 32 -46.15 -34.62 -35.99
CA SER A 32 -45.31 -33.50 -35.58
C SER A 32 -43.82 -33.86 -35.75
N PRO A 33 -42.98 -32.93 -36.21
CA PRO A 33 -41.52 -33.12 -36.19
C PRO A 33 -41.01 -33.17 -34.74
N SER A 34 -39.89 -33.84 -34.53
CA SER A 34 -39.09 -33.77 -33.29
C SER A 34 -37.91 -32.83 -33.51
N VAL A 35 -37.43 -32.18 -32.46
CA VAL A 35 -36.31 -31.24 -32.50
C VAL A 35 -35.44 -31.47 -31.28
N GLY A 36 -34.15 -31.71 -31.43
CA GLY A 36 -33.16 -31.88 -30.36
C GLY A 36 -31.75 -31.86 -30.95
N ASP A 37 -30.73 -31.60 -30.14
CA ASP A 37 -29.33 -31.79 -30.55
C ASP A 37 -29.06 -33.30 -30.59
N ILE A 38 -28.96 -33.84 -31.79
CA ILE A 38 -28.89 -35.29 -32.00
C ILE A 38 -27.46 -35.77 -31.98
N ASP A 39 -26.51 -34.96 -32.44
CA ASP A 39 -25.09 -35.32 -32.57
C ASP A 39 -24.15 -34.60 -31.60
N ASN A 40 -24.71 -33.86 -30.64
CA ASN A 40 -24.04 -33.16 -29.56
C ASN A 40 -23.06 -32.10 -30.07
N ASP A 41 -23.51 -31.30 -31.04
CA ASP A 41 -22.70 -30.28 -31.70
C ASP A 41 -23.05 -28.83 -31.29
N GLY A 42 -23.98 -28.64 -30.35
CA GLY A 42 -24.44 -27.33 -29.91
C GLY A 42 -25.63 -26.80 -30.71
N LEU A 43 -26.07 -27.51 -31.75
CA LEU A 43 -27.11 -27.06 -32.68
C LEU A 43 -28.28 -28.06 -32.69
N LEU A 44 -29.48 -27.54 -32.91
CA LEU A 44 -30.69 -28.37 -32.89
C LEU A 44 -31.04 -28.92 -34.28
N GLU A 45 -31.18 -30.24 -34.37
CA GLU A 45 -31.63 -30.94 -35.56
C GLU A 45 -33.15 -31.15 -35.54
N ILE A 46 -33.70 -31.30 -36.73
CA ILE A 46 -35.14 -31.41 -36.98
C ILE A 46 -35.41 -32.73 -37.68
N LEU A 47 -36.08 -33.63 -36.96
CA LEU A 47 -36.50 -34.92 -37.49
C LEU A 47 -37.93 -34.88 -37.98
N VAL A 48 -38.13 -35.33 -39.21
CA VAL A 48 -39.45 -35.49 -39.81
C VAL A 48 -39.58 -36.80 -40.57
N SER A 49 -40.72 -37.47 -40.39
CA SER A 49 -41.04 -38.71 -41.08
C SER A 49 -42.10 -38.52 -42.16
N GLY A 50 -41.80 -39.02 -43.36
CA GLY A 50 -42.73 -39.02 -44.52
C GLY A 50 -43.66 -40.23 -44.54
N SER A 51 -44.76 -40.15 -45.28
CA SER A 51 -45.73 -41.25 -45.42
C SER A 51 -45.90 -41.81 -46.85
N GLY A 52 -46.30 -43.07 -47.02
CA GLY A 52 -46.68 -43.60 -48.33
C GLY A 52 -45.51 -44.07 -49.22
N ILE A 53 -45.42 -43.63 -50.49
CA ILE A 53 -44.50 -44.20 -51.50
C ILE A 53 -43.04 -43.76 -51.27
N ASN A 54 -42.85 -42.58 -50.67
CA ASN A 54 -41.56 -42.02 -50.27
C ASN A 54 -41.49 -42.00 -48.73
N ASN A 55 -41.66 -43.16 -48.09
CA ASN A 55 -41.52 -43.33 -46.64
C ASN A 55 -40.02 -43.27 -46.25
N GLY A 56 -39.67 -42.35 -45.35
CA GLY A 56 -38.30 -42.17 -44.86
C GLY A 56 -38.25 -41.15 -43.71
N LEU A 57 -37.13 -41.20 -43.00
CA LEU A 57 -36.74 -40.31 -41.91
C LEU A 57 -35.76 -39.29 -42.47
N TYR A 58 -36.02 -38.01 -42.23
CA TYR A 58 -35.21 -36.88 -42.69
C TYR A 58 -34.71 -36.15 -41.46
N CYS A 59 -33.40 -35.93 -41.40
CA CYS A 59 -32.75 -35.05 -40.44
C CYS A 59 -32.34 -33.77 -41.16
N LEU A 60 -32.79 -32.64 -40.64
CA LEU A 60 -32.47 -31.32 -41.16
C LEU A 60 -31.84 -30.51 -40.05
N ASN A 61 -30.85 -29.70 -40.39
CA ASN A 61 -30.28 -28.76 -39.44
C ASN A 61 -31.27 -27.59 -39.16
N GLN A 62 -30.90 -26.72 -38.22
CA GLN A 62 -31.63 -25.50 -37.85
C GLN A 62 -31.94 -24.55 -39.02
N THR A 63 -31.14 -24.54 -40.10
CA THR A 63 -31.39 -23.73 -41.31
C THR A 63 -32.38 -24.37 -42.30
N GLY A 64 -32.81 -25.61 -42.04
CA GLY A 64 -33.71 -26.39 -42.89
C GLY A 64 -33.01 -27.06 -44.07
N ASP A 65 -31.69 -27.20 -44.01
CA ASP A 65 -30.90 -27.98 -44.96
C ASP A 65 -30.88 -29.45 -44.53
N LEU A 66 -30.93 -30.36 -45.51
CA LEU A 66 -30.93 -31.80 -45.25
C LEU A 66 -29.51 -32.27 -44.93
N GLU A 67 -29.32 -32.88 -43.77
CA GLU A 67 -28.06 -33.49 -43.38
C GLU A 67 -28.01 -34.94 -43.85
N TRP A 68 -29.00 -35.72 -43.43
CA TRP A 68 -29.11 -37.10 -43.84
C TRP A 68 -30.56 -37.54 -44.03
N PHE A 69 -30.70 -38.62 -44.80
CA PHE A 69 -31.98 -39.25 -45.10
C PHE A 69 -31.84 -40.76 -44.99
N SER A 70 -32.74 -41.37 -44.22
CA SER A 70 -32.77 -42.80 -44.00
C SER A 70 -34.10 -43.40 -44.40
N LYS A 71 -34.05 -44.49 -45.18
CA LYS A 71 -35.28 -45.10 -45.73
C LYS A 71 -35.87 -46.12 -44.76
N ILE A 72 -37.12 -45.92 -44.40
CA ILE A 72 -37.88 -46.84 -43.53
C ILE A 72 -38.43 -48.00 -44.38
N GLY A 73 -38.23 -49.24 -43.91
CA GLY A 73 -38.28 -50.46 -44.72
C GLY A 73 -39.66 -50.90 -45.23
N SER A 74 -40.77 -50.48 -44.62
CA SER A 74 -42.13 -50.89 -45.03
C SER A 74 -42.88 -49.85 -45.87
N THR A 75 -43.92 -50.32 -46.59
CA THR A 75 -44.85 -49.46 -47.36
C THR A 75 -45.84 -48.67 -46.48
N GLY A 76 -45.55 -48.53 -45.18
CA GLY A 76 -46.36 -47.84 -44.17
C GLY A 76 -46.07 -46.32 -44.09
N SER A 77 -46.77 -45.64 -43.19
CA SER A 77 -46.44 -44.27 -42.78
C SER A 77 -45.49 -44.36 -41.58
N GLY A 78 -44.34 -43.66 -41.61
CA GLY A 78 -43.57 -43.38 -40.39
C GLY A 78 -44.46 -42.68 -39.35
N ARG A 79 -44.15 -42.88 -38.07
CA ARG A 79 -44.85 -42.31 -36.90
C ARG A 79 -44.05 -41.15 -36.30
N LYS A 80 -44.55 -40.57 -35.19
CA LYS A 80 -43.80 -39.60 -34.37
C LYS A 80 -42.52 -40.26 -33.84
N THR A 81 -41.42 -39.53 -33.86
CA THR A 81 -40.11 -39.91 -33.32
C THR A 81 -40.02 -39.55 -31.84
N SER A 82 -39.29 -40.38 -31.10
CA SER A 82 -38.83 -40.08 -29.73
C SER A 82 -37.32 -40.11 -29.73
N LEU A 83 -36.69 -39.18 -29.03
CA LEU A 83 -35.23 -39.02 -28.95
C LEU A 83 -34.82 -39.18 -27.49
N ALA A 84 -33.70 -39.86 -27.27
CA ALA A 84 -33.03 -39.95 -25.98
C ALA A 84 -31.63 -40.52 -26.20
N ASP A 85 -30.68 -40.17 -25.34
CA ASP A 85 -29.43 -40.90 -25.19
C ASP A 85 -29.73 -42.23 -24.48
N LEU A 86 -29.81 -43.33 -25.24
CA LEU A 86 -30.18 -44.65 -24.73
C LEU A 86 -28.97 -45.43 -24.23
N ASP A 87 -27.77 -45.14 -24.75
CA ASP A 87 -26.56 -45.88 -24.43
C ASP A 87 -25.50 -45.07 -23.66
N THR A 88 -25.85 -43.84 -23.27
CA THR A 88 -25.07 -42.90 -22.45
C THR A 88 -23.77 -42.45 -23.12
N ASP A 89 -23.81 -42.27 -24.44
CA ASP A 89 -22.65 -41.83 -25.23
C ASP A 89 -22.60 -40.32 -25.52
N GLY A 90 -23.62 -39.59 -25.07
CA GLY A 90 -23.76 -38.15 -25.26
C GLY A 90 -24.48 -37.77 -26.56
N THR A 91 -24.81 -38.72 -27.44
CA THR A 91 -25.61 -38.47 -28.64
C THR A 91 -27.00 -39.09 -28.51
N TYR A 92 -27.99 -38.61 -29.28
CA TYR A 92 -29.36 -39.11 -29.15
C TYR A 92 -29.69 -40.21 -30.16
N GLU A 93 -30.19 -41.34 -29.65
CA GLU A 93 -30.84 -42.36 -30.44
C GLU A 93 -32.25 -41.95 -30.86
N ILE A 94 -32.60 -42.31 -32.08
CA ILE A 94 -33.87 -41.96 -32.70
C ILE A 94 -34.76 -43.20 -32.78
N ILE A 95 -35.80 -43.22 -31.95
CA ILE A 95 -36.79 -44.28 -31.96
C ILE A 95 -37.93 -43.95 -32.92
N ILE A 96 -38.12 -44.80 -33.92
CA ILE A 96 -39.23 -44.71 -34.87
C ILE A 96 -39.88 -46.07 -35.16
N ALA A 97 -41.20 -46.09 -35.12
CA ALA A 97 -41.99 -47.26 -35.49
C ALA A 97 -42.70 -47.10 -36.84
N ASP A 98 -42.76 -48.21 -37.60
CA ASP A 98 -43.57 -48.34 -38.81
C ASP A 98 -44.72 -49.36 -38.62
N GLN A 99 -45.36 -49.81 -39.70
CA GLN A 99 -46.48 -50.75 -39.55
C GLN A 99 -46.10 -52.08 -38.87
N TYR A 100 -44.87 -52.58 -39.00
CA TYR A 100 -44.46 -53.88 -38.46
C TYR A 100 -43.10 -53.86 -37.77
N HIS A 101 -42.37 -52.76 -37.79
CA HIS A 101 -41.00 -52.67 -37.30
C HIS A 101 -40.84 -51.50 -36.35
N ILE A 102 -40.02 -51.70 -35.32
CA ILE A 102 -39.37 -50.63 -34.58
C ILE A 102 -37.92 -50.53 -35.06
N TYR A 103 -37.44 -49.31 -35.18
CA TYR A 103 -36.06 -48.99 -35.50
C TYR A 103 -35.51 -48.07 -34.42
N CYS A 104 -34.30 -48.38 -33.96
CA CYS A 104 -33.41 -47.44 -33.32
C CYS A 104 -32.38 -46.99 -34.37
N TYR A 105 -32.28 -45.68 -34.57
CA TYR A 105 -31.25 -45.08 -35.43
C TYR A 105 -30.26 -44.31 -34.56
N SER A 106 -28.98 -44.39 -34.90
CA SER A 106 -27.92 -43.54 -34.34
C SER A 106 -28.10 -42.08 -34.80
N HIS A 107 -27.38 -41.16 -34.17
CA HIS A 107 -27.33 -39.75 -34.57
C HIS A 107 -27.00 -39.52 -36.06
N GLU A 108 -26.10 -40.33 -36.64
CA GLU A 108 -25.78 -40.32 -38.09
C GLU A 108 -26.88 -40.89 -39.02
N GLY A 109 -28.03 -41.31 -38.47
CA GLY A 109 -29.13 -41.90 -39.23
C GLY A 109 -28.88 -43.33 -39.69
N THR A 110 -28.00 -44.08 -39.02
CA THR A 110 -27.76 -45.50 -39.28
C THR A 110 -28.56 -46.39 -38.33
N ILE A 111 -29.01 -47.58 -38.77
CA ILE A 111 -29.80 -48.46 -37.89
C ILE A 111 -28.86 -49.21 -36.96
N GLU A 112 -29.03 -49.02 -35.66
CA GLU A 112 -28.31 -49.75 -34.63
C GLU A 112 -28.94 -51.10 -34.37
N TRP A 113 -30.24 -51.07 -34.09
CA TRP A 113 -31.06 -52.26 -33.92
C TRP A 113 -32.47 -52.04 -34.46
N SER A 114 -33.13 -53.16 -34.76
CA SER A 114 -34.53 -53.16 -35.18
C SER A 114 -35.19 -54.49 -34.84
N ASP A 115 -36.49 -54.44 -34.57
CA ASP A 115 -37.30 -55.64 -34.34
C ASP A 115 -38.53 -55.65 -35.26
N THR A 116 -39.05 -56.85 -35.55
CA THR A 116 -40.19 -57.05 -36.45
C THR A 116 -41.35 -57.77 -35.75
N LEU A 117 -42.43 -57.04 -35.53
CA LEU A 117 -43.66 -57.55 -34.93
C LEU A 117 -44.67 -57.91 -36.03
N THR A 118 -44.73 -59.19 -36.40
CA THR A 118 -45.63 -59.63 -37.48
C THR A 118 -47.09 -59.69 -37.03
N GLY A 119 -47.98 -58.99 -37.75
CA GLY A 119 -49.43 -59.03 -37.50
C GLY A 119 -49.94 -57.93 -36.57
N THR A 120 -49.05 -57.07 -36.07
CA THR A 120 -49.36 -55.86 -35.33
C THR A 120 -49.45 -54.66 -36.30
N GLN A 121 -49.88 -53.50 -35.80
CA GLN A 121 -49.66 -52.23 -36.51
C GLN A 121 -49.15 -51.20 -35.51
N LEU A 122 -47.84 -51.02 -35.41
CA LEU A 122 -47.26 -50.18 -34.37
C LEU A 122 -47.69 -48.71 -34.50
N ARG A 123 -47.68 -48.04 -33.35
CA ARG A 123 -48.05 -46.64 -33.15
C ARG A 123 -46.88 -45.93 -32.50
N SER A 124 -47.15 -44.87 -31.75
CA SER A 124 -46.10 -43.99 -31.24
C SER A 124 -45.38 -44.63 -30.06
N SER A 125 -44.13 -44.22 -29.86
CA SER A 125 -43.33 -44.54 -28.69
C SER A 125 -43.42 -43.45 -27.62
N SER A 126 -43.00 -43.81 -26.41
CA SER A 126 -42.56 -42.93 -25.32
C SER A 126 -41.31 -43.56 -24.70
N ILE A 127 -40.43 -42.75 -24.10
CA ILE A 127 -39.17 -43.21 -23.49
C ILE A 127 -39.14 -42.74 -22.02
N GLY A 128 -38.62 -43.57 -21.12
CA GLY A 128 -38.39 -43.23 -19.71
C GLY A 128 -37.79 -44.41 -18.95
N ASP A 129 -37.08 -44.15 -17.84
CA ASP A 129 -36.55 -45.19 -16.95
C ASP A 129 -37.70 -45.79 -16.13
N LEU A 130 -38.14 -47.00 -16.50
CA LEU A 130 -39.30 -47.64 -15.90
C LEU A 130 -38.93 -48.46 -14.66
N ASP A 131 -37.73 -49.04 -14.62
CA ASP A 131 -37.31 -49.93 -13.54
C ASP A 131 -36.25 -49.35 -12.60
N ASN A 132 -35.92 -48.07 -12.81
CA ASN A 132 -34.98 -47.24 -12.06
C ASN A 132 -33.56 -47.85 -12.03
N ASP A 133 -33.13 -48.42 -13.14
CA ASP A 133 -31.79 -48.98 -13.29
C ASP A 133 -30.78 -48.00 -13.88
N GLY A 134 -31.22 -46.79 -14.24
CA GLY A 134 -30.42 -45.73 -14.85
C GLY A 134 -30.27 -45.89 -16.36
N THR A 135 -31.03 -46.79 -16.99
CA THR A 135 -31.15 -46.87 -18.45
C THR A 135 -32.59 -46.66 -18.87
N LEU A 136 -32.81 -46.16 -20.09
CA LEU A 136 -34.13 -45.76 -20.55
C LEU A 136 -34.85 -46.91 -21.28
N GLU A 137 -36.12 -47.16 -20.92
CA GLU A 137 -36.98 -48.11 -21.62
C GLU A 137 -37.83 -47.44 -22.70
N ILE A 138 -38.13 -48.22 -23.74
CA ILE A 138 -38.94 -47.80 -24.89
C ILE A 138 -40.30 -48.47 -24.82
N MET A 139 -41.32 -47.64 -24.66
CA MET A 139 -42.71 -48.08 -24.63
C MET A 139 -43.38 -47.91 -25.99
N LEU A 140 -44.07 -48.96 -26.45
CA LEU A 140 -44.72 -48.99 -27.76
C LEU A 140 -46.16 -49.51 -27.68
N THR A 141 -47.05 -48.92 -28.47
CA THR A 141 -48.43 -49.41 -28.64
C THR A 141 -48.69 -49.91 -30.05
N ASP A 142 -49.72 -50.75 -30.21
CA ASP A 142 -50.20 -51.17 -31.52
C ASP A 142 -51.70 -50.99 -31.73
N PHE A 143 -52.10 -50.88 -33.00
CA PHE A 143 -53.50 -50.74 -33.42
C PHE A 143 -54.31 -52.02 -33.33
N THR A 144 -53.76 -53.07 -32.73
CA THR A 144 -54.52 -54.29 -32.48
C THR A 144 -55.05 -54.26 -31.06
N ASN A 145 -54.19 -54.40 -30.07
CA ASN A 145 -54.49 -54.36 -28.63
C ASN A 145 -53.26 -54.65 -27.74
N HIS A 146 -52.04 -54.35 -28.19
CA HIS A 146 -50.82 -54.67 -27.44
C HIS A 146 -50.07 -53.41 -27.01
N ILE A 147 -49.46 -53.49 -25.83
CA ILE A 147 -48.45 -52.58 -25.29
C ILE A 147 -47.18 -53.40 -25.14
N PHE A 148 -46.04 -52.88 -25.58
CA PHE A 148 -44.73 -53.51 -25.51
C PHE A 148 -43.76 -52.60 -24.75
N CYS A 149 -42.91 -53.21 -23.93
CA CYS A 149 -41.73 -52.59 -23.34
C CYS A 149 -40.48 -53.21 -23.97
N TYR A 150 -39.51 -52.38 -24.30
CA TYR A 150 -38.19 -52.75 -24.81
C TYR A 150 -37.13 -52.07 -23.95
N ASP A 151 -36.04 -52.77 -23.64
CA ASP A 151 -34.85 -52.14 -23.04
C ASP A 151 -34.10 -51.26 -24.08
N HIS A 152 -33.14 -50.45 -23.62
CA HIS A 152 -32.29 -49.61 -24.46
C HIS A 152 -31.56 -50.39 -25.59
N LEU A 153 -31.31 -51.70 -25.39
CA LEU A 153 -30.68 -52.59 -26.38
C LEU A 153 -31.66 -53.20 -27.39
N GLY A 154 -32.94 -52.85 -27.34
CA GLY A 154 -33.97 -53.34 -28.25
C GLY A 154 -34.45 -54.76 -27.96
N VAL A 155 -34.29 -55.25 -26.74
CA VAL A 155 -34.85 -56.53 -26.27
C VAL A 155 -36.21 -56.28 -25.62
N GLN A 156 -37.24 -56.94 -26.14
CA GLN A 156 -38.58 -56.85 -25.57
C GLN A 156 -38.63 -57.52 -24.17
N GLU A 157 -38.90 -56.73 -23.14
CA GLU A 157 -38.98 -57.21 -21.76
C GLU A 157 -40.31 -57.86 -21.44
N TRP A 158 -41.40 -57.14 -21.74
CA TRP A 158 -42.76 -57.58 -21.46
C TRP A 158 -43.76 -57.03 -22.49
N ASN A 159 -44.97 -57.62 -22.51
CA ASN A 159 -46.09 -57.09 -23.25
C ASN A 159 -47.41 -57.29 -22.49
N TYR A 160 -48.34 -56.38 -22.71
CA TYR A 160 -49.68 -56.41 -22.16
C TYR A 160 -50.72 -56.38 -23.27
N THR A 161 -51.86 -57.05 -23.07
CA THR A 161 -52.94 -57.14 -24.05
C THR A 161 -54.21 -56.47 -23.53
N THR A 162 -54.63 -55.38 -24.16
CA THR A 162 -55.86 -54.64 -23.86
C THR A 162 -57.10 -55.28 -24.49
N HIS A 163 -58.29 -54.78 -24.14
CA HIS A 163 -59.57 -55.24 -24.69
C HIS A 163 -59.81 -54.78 -26.13
N GLY A 164 -59.24 -53.65 -26.52
CA GLY A 164 -59.47 -52.99 -27.80
C GLY A 164 -58.20 -52.38 -28.39
N SER A 165 -58.34 -51.83 -29.59
CA SER A 165 -57.22 -51.25 -30.33
C SER A 165 -56.74 -49.93 -29.75
N ILE A 166 -55.43 -49.69 -29.81
CA ILE A 166 -54.76 -48.51 -29.26
C ILE A 166 -54.23 -47.67 -30.42
N ASP A 167 -54.44 -46.35 -30.40
CA ASP A 167 -53.89 -45.44 -31.41
C ASP A 167 -52.99 -44.35 -30.80
N SER A 168 -53.13 -44.11 -29.50
CA SER A 168 -52.33 -43.18 -28.71
C SER A 168 -50.96 -43.74 -28.37
N SER A 169 -49.98 -42.85 -28.12
CA SER A 169 -48.81 -43.26 -27.35
C SER A 169 -49.16 -43.44 -25.86
N PRO A 170 -48.36 -44.23 -25.13
CA PRO A 170 -48.41 -44.27 -23.68
C PRO A 170 -48.03 -42.91 -23.09
N ALA A 171 -48.58 -42.60 -21.91
CA ALA A 171 -47.98 -41.63 -21.00
C ALA A 171 -47.29 -42.41 -19.86
N LEU A 172 -46.14 -41.93 -19.43
CA LEU A 172 -45.35 -42.51 -18.33
C LEU A 172 -45.37 -41.52 -17.18
N ALA A 173 -45.76 -41.95 -15.98
CA ALA A 173 -45.88 -41.07 -14.83
C ALA A 173 -45.89 -41.86 -13.52
N ASP A 174 -45.20 -41.37 -12.49
CA ASP A 174 -45.40 -41.84 -11.12
C ASP A 174 -46.71 -41.23 -10.57
N LEU A 175 -47.83 -41.90 -10.84
CA LEU A 175 -49.16 -41.37 -10.50
C LEU A 175 -49.35 -41.22 -9.00
N ASN A 176 -48.62 -41.99 -8.20
CA ASN A 176 -48.89 -42.18 -6.79
C ASN A 176 -47.78 -41.65 -5.86
N ASN A 177 -46.71 -41.11 -6.46
CA ASN A 177 -45.55 -40.53 -5.81
C ASN A 177 -44.80 -41.55 -4.93
N ASP A 178 -44.60 -42.77 -5.46
CA ASP A 178 -43.81 -43.83 -4.81
C ASP A 178 -42.42 -44.06 -5.43
N GLY A 179 -42.07 -43.28 -6.45
CA GLY A 179 -40.82 -43.33 -7.19
C GLY A 179 -40.80 -44.38 -8.30
N GLU A 180 -41.91 -45.06 -8.62
CA GLU A 180 -41.97 -45.99 -9.76
C GLU A 180 -42.93 -45.45 -10.85
N LEU A 181 -42.46 -45.37 -12.10
CA LEU A 181 -43.32 -44.93 -13.20
C LEU A 181 -44.44 -45.94 -13.51
N GLU A 182 -45.66 -45.43 -13.66
CA GLU A 182 -46.80 -46.13 -14.25
C GLU A 182 -47.01 -45.78 -15.73
N ILE A 183 -47.59 -46.74 -16.45
CA ILE A 183 -47.87 -46.65 -17.88
C ILE A 183 -49.38 -46.49 -18.08
N ILE A 184 -49.77 -45.34 -18.66
CA ILE A 184 -51.16 -44.98 -18.92
C ILE A 184 -51.45 -45.10 -20.42
N VAL A 185 -52.45 -45.91 -20.76
CA VAL A 185 -52.87 -46.13 -22.16
C VAL A 185 -54.39 -46.14 -22.27
N ILE A 186 -54.92 -45.63 -23.39
CA ILE A 186 -56.34 -45.71 -23.73
C ILE A 186 -56.60 -46.51 -25.01
N ASP A 187 -57.62 -47.38 -24.98
CA ASP A 187 -58.13 -48.04 -26.19
C ASP A 187 -59.34 -47.30 -26.83
N TYR A 188 -59.63 -47.62 -28.10
CA TYR A 188 -60.59 -46.85 -28.90
C TYR A 188 -61.80 -47.66 -29.41
N VAL A 189 -61.75 -49.00 -29.39
CA VAL A 189 -62.77 -49.88 -30.00
C VAL A 189 -63.74 -50.46 -28.96
N GLY A 190 -65.03 -50.16 -29.09
CA GLY A 190 -66.10 -50.81 -28.32
C GLY A 190 -66.60 -49.97 -27.15
N SER A 191 -66.52 -50.52 -25.92
CA SER A 191 -66.71 -49.81 -24.65
C SER A 191 -65.33 -49.61 -24.05
N PRO A 192 -64.66 -48.50 -24.35
CA PRO A 192 -63.22 -48.35 -24.19
C PRO A 192 -62.79 -48.06 -22.77
N TRP A 193 -61.51 -48.34 -22.53
CA TRP A 193 -60.87 -48.38 -21.22
C TRP A 193 -59.59 -47.57 -21.21
N VAL A 194 -59.37 -46.88 -20.10
CA VAL A 194 -58.05 -46.40 -19.68
C VAL A 194 -57.44 -47.49 -18.81
N TYR A 195 -56.18 -47.83 -19.08
CA TYR A 195 -55.39 -48.80 -18.35
C TYR A 195 -54.25 -48.07 -17.66
N CYS A 196 -53.99 -48.46 -16.42
CA CYS A 196 -52.76 -48.13 -15.71
C CYS A 196 -52.03 -49.45 -15.43
N LEU A 197 -50.80 -49.55 -15.94
CA LEU A 197 -49.87 -50.64 -15.67
C LEU A 197 -48.75 -50.11 -14.79
N ASN A 198 -48.18 -50.96 -13.94
CA ASN A 198 -46.93 -50.61 -13.26
C ASN A 198 -45.72 -50.81 -14.20
N SER A 199 -44.55 -50.30 -13.81
CA SER A 199 -43.23 -50.51 -14.44
C SER A 199 -43.00 -51.91 -15.02
N SER A 200 -43.37 -52.95 -14.26
CA SER A 200 -43.25 -54.36 -14.67
C SER A 200 -44.34 -54.87 -15.64
N GLY A 201 -45.18 -54.00 -16.19
CA GLY A 201 -46.26 -54.33 -17.14
C GLY A 201 -47.50 -55.00 -16.55
N ASN A 202 -47.68 -54.97 -15.23
CA ASN A 202 -48.85 -55.56 -14.57
C ASN A 202 -49.99 -54.55 -14.44
N LEU A 203 -51.21 -54.97 -14.75
CA LEU A 203 -52.41 -54.14 -14.58
C LEU A 203 -52.63 -53.76 -13.12
N VAL A 204 -52.61 -52.45 -12.84
CA VAL A 204 -52.98 -51.87 -11.54
C VAL A 204 -54.48 -51.65 -11.50
N TRP A 205 -55.01 -50.90 -12.47
CA TRP A 205 -56.45 -50.67 -12.63
C TRP A 205 -56.85 -50.44 -14.09
N GLU A 206 -58.13 -50.66 -14.39
CA GLU A 206 -58.74 -50.30 -15.67
C GLU A 206 -60.09 -49.61 -15.44
N THR A 207 -60.32 -48.50 -16.14
CA THR A 207 -61.56 -47.70 -16.00
C THR A 207 -62.26 -47.57 -17.33
N ASN A 208 -63.53 -47.99 -17.37
CA ASN A 208 -64.36 -47.84 -18.56
C ASN A 208 -64.83 -46.38 -18.69
N VAL A 209 -64.27 -45.68 -19.66
CA VAL A 209 -64.59 -44.28 -19.95
C VAL A 209 -65.77 -44.13 -20.93
N GLY A 210 -66.39 -45.25 -21.30
CA GLY A 210 -67.63 -45.30 -22.06
C GLY A 210 -67.48 -45.05 -23.57
N GLN A 211 -66.61 -44.14 -24.01
CA GLN A 211 -66.38 -43.77 -25.43
C GLN A 211 -64.90 -43.51 -25.71
N GLY A 212 -64.41 -43.92 -26.89
CA GLY A 212 -62.96 -44.15 -27.12
C GLY A 212 -62.18 -42.90 -27.40
N ALA A 213 -60.86 -42.97 -27.40
CA ALA A 213 -59.97 -41.87 -27.77
C ALA A 213 -58.95 -42.32 -28.83
N PHE A 214 -58.59 -41.39 -29.72
CA PHE A 214 -57.40 -41.51 -30.56
C PHE A 214 -56.26 -40.62 -30.02
N ALA A 215 -56.62 -39.67 -29.15
CA ALA A 215 -55.71 -38.78 -28.46
C ALA A 215 -55.00 -39.55 -27.34
N SER A 216 -53.76 -39.15 -27.06
CA SER A 216 -53.02 -39.71 -25.94
C SER A 216 -53.52 -39.21 -24.60
N PRO A 217 -53.39 -40.02 -23.54
CA PRO A 217 -53.55 -39.52 -22.18
C PRO A 217 -52.42 -38.51 -21.89
N VAL A 218 -52.73 -37.55 -21.03
CA VAL A 218 -51.73 -36.65 -20.43
C VAL A 218 -51.90 -36.70 -18.92
N VAL A 219 -50.79 -36.51 -18.20
CA VAL A 219 -50.72 -36.65 -16.76
C VAL A 219 -50.17 -35.37 -16.17
N SER A 220 -50.75 -34.90 -15.06
CA SER A 220 -50.31 -33.70 -14.33
C SER A 220 -51.01 -33.68 -12.96
N ASP A 221 -50.37 -33.16 -11.92
CA ASP A 221 -51.02 -32.87 -10.64
C ASP A 221 -51.93 -31.64 -10.80
N LEU A 222 -53.23 -31.87 -10.97
CA LEU A 222 -54.17 -30.80 -11.34
C LEU A 222 -54.78 -30.11 -10.13
N ASP A 223 -54.74 -30.74 -8.95
CA ASP A 223 -55.28 -30.18 -7.72
C ASP A 223 -54.24 -29.94 -6.61
N ASN A 224 -52.96 -30.16 -6.93
CA ASN A 224 -51.78 -29.98 -6.08
C ASN A 224 -51.85 -30.84 -4.81
N ASP A 225 -52.34 -32.07 -4.91
CA ASP A 225 -52.40 -33.00 -3.78
C ASP A 225 -51.17 -33.92 -3.66
N GLY A 226 -50.23 -33.80 -4.60
CA GLY A 226 -49.00 -34.58 -4.68
C GLY A 226 -49.18 -35.96 -5.33
N THR A 227 -50.35 -36.22 -5.92
CA THR A 227 -50.60 -37.34 -6.82
C THR A 227 -51.10 -36.83 -8.16
N TYR A 228 -50.88 -37.58 -9.24
CA TYR A 228 -51.17 -37.07 -10.58
C TYR A 228 -52.55 -37.49 -11.09
N GLU A 229 -53.23 -36.56 -11.76
CA GLU A 229 -54.45 -36.80 -12.51
C GLU A 229 -54.17 -37.16 -13.97
N ILE A 230 -55.04 -37.99 -14.53
CA ILE A 230 -55.01 -38.42 -15.92
C ILE A 230 -56.14 -37.72 -16.69
N VAL A 231 -55.79 -36.91 -17.68
CA VAL A 231 -56.75 -36.27 -18.58
C VAL A 231 -56.81 -36.98 -19.92
N VAL A 232 -58.03 -37.30 -20.34
CA VAL A 232 -58.31 -38.03 -21.57
C VAL A 232 -59.35 -37.30 -22.42
N ALA A 233 -59.05 -37.12 -23.71
CA ALA A 233 -59.97 -36.59 -24.71
C ALA A 233 -60.67 -37.69 -25.51
N THR A 234 -62.00 -37.79 -25.38
CA THR A 234 -62.79 -38.84 -26.07
C THR A 234 -63.30 -38.39 -27.45
N MET A 235 -63.57 -39.36 -28.34
CA MET A 235 -64.15 -39.18 -29.68
C MET A 235 -65.51 -38.48 -29.67
N ASN A 236 -66.27 -38.63 -28.58
CA ASN A 236 -67.57 -37.98 -28.41
C ASN A 236 -67.50 -36.59 -27.82
N GLN A 237 -66.29 -36.04 -27.67
CA GLN A 237 -66.10 -34.64 -27.32
C GLN A 237 -66.27 -34.30 -25.86
N ASP A 238 -65.87 -35.25 -25.03
CA ASP A 238 -65.79 -35.07 -23.59
C ASP A 238 -64.33 -35.14 -23.15
N LEU A 239 -63.95 -34.23 -22.25
CA LEU A 239 -62.74 -34.36 -21.45
C LEU A 239 -63.10 -35.09 -20.16
N ILE A 240 -62.33 -36.12 -19.86
CA ILE A 240 -62.48 -36.94 -18.66
C ILE A 240 -61.20 -36.80 -17.87
N CYS A 241 -61.34 -36.48 -16.59
CA CYS A 241 -60.24 -36.57 -15.64
C CYS A 241 -60.46 -37.77 -14.73
N LEU A 242 -59.39 -38.55 -14.53
CA LEU A 242 -59.31 -39.65 -13.59
C LEU A 242 -58.21 -39.34 -12.58
N ASN A 243 -58.39 -39.71 -11.31
CA ASN A 243 -57.29 -39.67 -10.34
C ASN A 243 -56.34 -40.87 -10.48
N HIS A 244 -55.23 -40.85 -9.73
CA HIS A 244 -54.22 -41.90 -9.66
C HIS A 244 -54.78 -43.33 -9.41
N THR A 245 -55.98 -43.48 -8.83
CA THR A 245 -56.63 -44.80 -8.62
C THR A 245 -57.57 -45.24 -9.75
N GLY A 246 -57.68 -44.46 -10.82
CA GLY A 246 -58.58 -44.66 -11.94
C GLY A 246 -60.02 -44.22 -11.67
N GLY A 247 -60.29 -43.57 -10.55
CA GLY A 247 -61.60 -43.00 -10.23
C GLY A 247 -61.90 -41.77 -11.06
N GLN A 248 -63.09 -41.67 -11.65
CA GLN A 248 -63.46 -40.47 -12.41
C GLN A 248 -63.71 -39.27 -11.49
N GLU A 249 -62.86 -38.26 -11.59
CA GLU A 249 -62.90 -36.96 -10.92
C GLU A 249 -64.05 -36.10 -11.48
N TRP A 250 -63.97 -35.79 -12.77
CA TRP A 250 -64.94 -34.96 -13.46
C TRP A 250 -65.09 -35.34 -14.95
N LEU A 251 -66.18 -34.87 -15.55
CA LEU A 251 -66.52 -35.06 -16.97
C LEU A 251 -67.01 -33.73 -17.53
N LEU A 252 -66.29 -33.21 -18.53
CA LEU A 252 -66.66 -31.98 -19.23
C LEU A 252 -67.19 -32.32 -20.63
N ALA A 253 -68.52 -32.23 -20.81
CA ALA A 253 -69.17 -32.53 -22.08
C ALA A 253 -69.27 -31.30 -22.99
N LEU A 254 -68.55 -31.29 -24.13
CA LEU A 254 -68.37 -30.09 -24.96
C LEU A 254 -69.38 -29.94 -26.11
N GLY A 255 -70.06 -31.03 -26.48
CA GLY A 255 -71.22 -31.07 -27.39
C GLY A 255 -71.02 -30.57 -28.83
N GLY A 256 -70.81 -31.49 -29.79
CA GLY A 256 -70.99 -31.30 -31.25
C GLY A 256 -69.71 -31.15 -32.10
N GLY A 257 -69.34 -32.18 -32.89
CA GLY A 257 -68.30 -32.24 -33.95
C GLY A 257 -66.96 -32.93 -33.58
N ASN A 258 -66.29 -33.67 -34.48
CA ASN A 258 -65.15 -34.59 -34.21
C ASN A 258 -63.90 -33.96 -33.50
N PHE A 259 -63.43 -34.56 -32.39
CA PHE A 259 -62.10 -34.31 -31.75
C PHE A 259 -60.99 -35.28 -32.16
N GLY A 260 -61.31 -36.24 -33.02
CA GLY A 260 -60.70 -37.55 -32.99
C GLY A 260 -59.21 -37.70 -33.29
N TRP A 261 -58.34 -36.69 -33.20
CA TRP A 261 -56.89 -36.83 -33.37
C TRP A 261 -56.02 -35.85 -32.54
N SER A 262 -56.57 -34.98 -31.68
CA SER A 262 -55.72 -34.02 -30.92
C SER A 262 -55.57 -34.40 -29.45
N THR A 263 -54.33 -34.63 -29.03
CA THR A 263 -53.96 -34.77 -27.61
C THR A 263 -54.17 -33.43 -26.87
N PRO A 264 -54.78 -33.44 -25.67
CA PRO A 264 -54.79 -32.26 -24.79
C PRO A 264 -53.37 -31.84 -24.42
N CYS A 265 -53.18 -30.57 -24.08
CA CYS A 265 -52.03 -30.17 -23.28
C CYS A 265 -52.51 -29.52 -21.98
N ILE A 266 -51.72 -29.69 -20.91
CA ILE A 266 -51.97 -29.14 -19.58
C ILE A 266 -50.84 -28.15 -19.33
N PHE A 267 -51.16 -26.90 -19.02
CA PHE A 267 -50.14 -25.86 -18.82
C PHE A 267 -50.76 -24.66 -18.11
N ASP A 268 -50.06 -24.05 -17.15
CA ASP A 268 -50.47 -22.77 -16.56
C ASP A 268 -50.13 -21.61 -17.51
N ILE A 269 -51.06 -21.32 -18.42
CA ILE A 269 -50.90 -20.31 -19.47
C ILE A 269 -50.87 -18.88 -18.93
N ASN A 270 -51.46 -18.67 -17.76
CA ASN A 270 -51.72 -17.34 -17.23
C ASN A 270 -50.86 -17.03 -15.98
N GLN A 271 -50.09 -18.03 -15.52
CA GLN A 271 -49.14 -17.97 -14.43
C GLN A 271 -49.78 -17.66 -13.08
N ASP A 272 -51.05 -18.05 -12.90
CA ASP A 272 -51.79 -17.83 -11.66
C ASP A 272 -51.67 -18.99 -10.67
N GLY A 273 -50.96 -20.04 -11.07
CA GLY A 273 -50.74 -21.24 -10.32
C GLY A 273 -51.82 -22.29 -10.47
N ILE A 274 -52.55 -22.26 -11.58
CA ILE A 274 -53.62 -23.20 -11.92
C ILE A 274 -53.43 -23.63 -13.37
N SER A 275 -53.12 -24.90 -13.57
CA SER A 275 -52.94 -25.45 -14.92
C SER A 275 -54.23 -25.36 -15.76
N GLU A 276 -54.12 -24.82 -16.97
CA GLU A 276 -55.15 -24.88 -17.99
C GLU A 276 -55.04 -26.11 -18.88
N ILE A 277 -56.20 -26.66 -19.24
CA ILE A 277 -56.29 -27.71 -20.25
C ILE A 277 -56.60 -27.06 -21.60
N ILE A 278 -55.68 -27.18 -22.54
CA ILE A 278 -55.80 -26.68 -23.91
C ILE A 278 -56.08 -27.85 -24.85
N VAL A 279 -57.11 -27.70 -25.69
CA VAL A 279 -57.57 -28.74 -26.61
C VAL A 279 -57.99 -28.13 -27.95
N ALA A 280 -57.59 -28.75 -29.05
CA ALA A 280 -57.99 -28.36 -30.39
C ALA A 280 -59.38 -28.94 -30.77
N HIS A 281 -60.32 -28.08 -31.12
CA HIS A 281 -61.74 -28.39 -31.37
C HIS A 281 -62.26 -27.78 -32.69
N ASN A 282 -62.71 -28.59 -33.66
CA ASN A 282 -63.43 -28.13 -34.86
C ASN A 282 -62.80 -26.88 -35.51
N TRP A 283 -61.51 -26.90 -35.79
CA TRP A 283 -60.75 -25.77 -36.36
C TRP A 283 -60.60 -24.55 -35.42
N ASN A 284 -60.79 -24.72 -34.11
CA ASN A 284 -60.55 -23.71 -33.07
C ASN A 284 -59.70 -24.33 -31.96
N ILE A 285 -59.04 -23.52 -31.14
CA ILE A 285 -58.39 -23.94 -29.90
C ILE A 285 -59.29 -23.48 -28.74
N ARG A 286 -59.43 -24.32 -27.71
CA ARG A 286 -60.10 -23.97 -26.46
C ARG A 286 -59.15 -24.21 -25.30
N CYS A 287 -59.18 -23.29 -24.35
CA CYS A 287 -58.41 -23.32 -23.13
C CYS A 287 -59.40 -23.33 -21.96
N TYR A 288 -59.21 -24.23 -21.01
CA TYR A 288 -60.08 -24.43 -19.85
C TYR A 288 -59.26 -24.37 -18.56
N GLU A 289 -59.51 -23.37 -17.74
CA GLU A 289 -58.98 -23.26 -16.38
C GLU A 289 -59.73 -24.22 -15.44
N ILE A 290 -58.99 -24.96 -14.63
CA ILE A 290 -59.55 -25.86 -13.63
C ILE A 290 -59.81 -25.04 -12.36
N SER A 291 -61.04 -24.52 -12.22
CA SER A 291 -61.34 -23.65 -11.07
C SER A 291 -61.41 -24.46 -9.76
N GLY A 292 -60.29 -24.62 -9.06
CA GLY A 292 -60.21 -25.25 -7.75
C GLY A 292 -58.78 -25.46 -7.21
N VAL A 293 -58.34 -24.50 -6.38
CA VAL A 293 -57.09 -24.47 -5.57
C VAL A 293 -55.86 -23.92 -6.33
N THR A 294 -55.13 -23.05 -5.63
CA THR A 294 -54.08 -22.13 -6.11
C THR A 294 -52.68 -22.63 -5.76
N ALA A 295 -51.70 -22.59 -6.66
CA ALA A 295 -50.27 -22.54 -6.32
C ALA A 295 -49.40 -21.97 -7.46
N SER A 296 -48.81 -20.79 -7.22
CA SER A 296 -47.99 -19.94 -8.09
C SER A 296 -46.91 -20.59 -8.96
N GLY A 297 -46.71 -20.06 -10.18
CA GLY A 297 -45.48 -20.20 -10.96
C GLY A 297 -45.67 -19.73 -12.41
N GLU A 298 -44.64 -19.14 -13.02
CA GLU A 298 -44.70 -18.52 -14.35
C GLU A 298 -44.17 -19.44 -15.46
N SER A 299 -44.83 -19.58 -16.64
CA SER A 299 -44.12 -19.56 -17.94
C SER A 299 -45.04 -19.44 -19.20
N PRO A 300 -44.52 -19.11 -20.42
CA PRO A 300 -45.33 -18.82 -21.61
C PRO A 300 -45.05 -19.79 -22.79
N TRP A 301 -45.77 -20.92 -22.85
CA TRP A 301 -45.97 -21.84 -24.00
C TRP A 301 -44.78 -22.66 -24.54
N HIS A 302 -44.73 -23.98 -24.26
CA HIS A 302 -44.48 -25.09 -25.21
C HIS A 302 -45.27 -26.36 -24.77
N SER A 303 -45.42 -27.38 -25.63
CA SER A 303 -46.62 -28.24 -25.71
C SER A 303 -46.50 -29.63 -25.04
N VAL A 304 -47.39 -29.96 -24.10
CA VAL A 304 -47.41 -31.19 -23.25
C VAL A 304 -47.91 -32.47 -23.95
N TYR A 305 -47.38 -32.67 -25.15
CA TYR A 305 -47.21 -33.97 -25.81
C TYR A 305 -46.12 -33.76 -26.87
N GLY A 306 -44.91 -33.44 -26.40
CA GLY A 306 -43.96 -32.68 -27.22
C GLY A 306 -42.57 -32.42 -26.67
N SER A 307 -42.19 -32.86 -25.47
CA SER A 307 -40.77 -33.07 -25.19
C SER A 307 -40.23 -34.09 -26.19
N ILE A 308 -38.92 -34.05 -26.47
CA ILE A 308 -38.31 -35.02 -27.39
C ILE A 308 -38.52 -36.47 -26.94
N PHE A 309 -38.77 -36.67 -25.64
CA PHE A 309 -38.96 -37.95 -24.96
C PHE A 309 -40.40 -38.51 -25.04
N ASN A 310 -41.41 -37.66 -25.32
CA ASN A 310 -42.84 -38.05 -25.44
C ASN A 310 -43.46 -38.68 -24.18
N THR A 311 -43.03 -38.30 -22.97
CA THR A 311 -43.48 -38.83 -21.67
C THR A 311 -44.94 -38.47 -21.36
N GLY A 312 -45.38 -37.28 -21.78
CA GLY A 312 -46.72 -36.75 -21.50
C GLY A 312 -46.84 -36.07 -20.13
N HIS A 313 -45.70 -35.77 -19.48
CA HIS A 313 -45.54 -35.01 -18.24
C HIS A 313 -45.47 -33.49 -18.48
N SER A 314 -45.79 -32.73 -17.43
CA SER A 314 -45.45 -31.30 -17.32
C SER A 314 -43.95 -31.07 -17.29
N ASP A 315 -43.58 -29.83 -17.61
CA ASP A 315 -42.27 -29.22 -17.41
C ASP A 315 -42.61 -27.99 -16.55
N LEU A 316 -42.30 -28.07 -15.26
CA LEU A 316 -42.82 -27.14 -14.24
C LEU A 316 -42.07 -25.81 -14.19
N ASP A 317 -40.75 -25.80 -14.42
CA ASP A 317 -39.92 -24.58 -14.41
C ASP A 317 -39.57 -24.03 -15.80
N SER A 318 -39.92 -24.75 -16.85
CA SER A 318 -39.84 -24.34 -18.26
C SER A 318 -38.42 -24.19 -18.79
N ASP A 319 -37.51 -25.03 -18.33
CA ASP A 319 -36.12 -25.12 -18.79
C ASP A 319 -35.94 -26.03 -20.03
N LEU A 320 -37.02 -26.68 -20.50
CA LEU A 320 -37.12 -27.67 -21.60
C LEU A 320 -36.95 -29.14 -21.20
N LEU A 321 -36.59 -29.42 -19.95
CA LEU A 321 -36.58 -30.75 -19.34
C LEU A 321 -37.95 -31.02 -18.73
N ASP A 322 -38.54 -32.21 -18.98
CA ASP A 322 -39.81 -32.56 -18.32
C ASP A 322 -39.56 -33.16 -16.94
N ASP A 323 -40.54 -33.07 -16.01
CA ASP A 323 -40.36 -33.43 -14.60
C ASP A 323 -39.77 -34.85 -14.41
N VAL A 324 -40.03 -35.77 -15.35
CA VAL A 324 -39.49 -37.15 -15.33
C VAL A 324 -38.01 -37.18 -15.67
N MET A 325 -37.58 -36.32 -16.60
CA MET A 325 -36.19 -36.21 -16.98
C MET A 325 -35.36 -35.45 -15.95
N GLU A 326 -35.95 -34.52 -15.22
CA GLU A 326 -35.26 -33.85 -14.12
C GLU A 326 -34.85 -34.83 -13.01
N ASP A 327 -35.74 -35.74 -12.60
CA ASP A 327 -35.39 -36.81 -11.65
C ASP A 327 -34.28 -37.72 -12.18
N TYR A 328 -34.25 -37.97 -13.50
CA TYR A 328 -33.22 -38.79 -14.14
C TYR A 328 -31.84 -38.11 -14.13
N TYR A 329 -31.76 -36.82 -14.49
CA TYR A 329 -30.51 -36.05 -14.47
C TYR A 329 -30.14 -35.54 -13.07
N GLY A 330 -31.04 -35.70 -12.08
CA GLY A 330 -30.82 -35.29 -10.70
C GLY A 330 -30.99 -33.79 -10.47
N THR A 331 -31.63 -33.11 -11.42
CA THR A 331 -31.95 -31.68 -11.38
C THR A 331 -33.27 -31.43 -10.66
N THR A 332 -33.71 -30.18 -10.54
CA THR A 332 -34.83 -29.82 -9.67
C THR A 332 -36.04 -29.30 -10.44
N GLU A 333 -37.18 -30.01 -10.35
CA GLU A 333 -38.49 -29.69 -10.97
C GLU A 333 -39.05 -28.25 -10.83
N SER A 334 -38.43 -27.40 -10.02
CA SER A 334 -38.92 -26.05 -9.77
C SER A 334 -37.84 -24.98 -9.94
N ASN A 335 -36.67 -25.35 -10.44
CA ASN A 335 -35.50 -24.51 -10.53
C ASN A 335 -34.74 -24.82 -11.82
N ASN A 336 -34.94 -23.94 -12.80
CA ASN A 336 -34.48 -24.08 -14.17
C ASN A 336 -32.95 -23.96 -14.37
N ASP A 337 -32.17 -23.96 -13.30
CA ASP A 337 -30.74 -23.64 -13.23
C ASP A 337 -30.22 -24.16 -11.87
N THR A 338 -29.88 -25.45 -11.83
CA THR A 338 -29.66 -26.23 -10.61
C THR A 338 -28.36 -25.85 -9.88
N ASP A 339 -27.29 -25.56 -10.60
CA ASP A 339 -26.00 -25.14 -10.05
C ASP A 339 -25.82 -23.61 -9.98
N SER A 340 -26.75 -22.84 -10.56
CA SER A 340 -26.79 -21.38 -10.52
C SER A 340 -25.65 -20.71 -11.29
N ASP A 341 -25.24 -21.29 -12.41
CA ASP A 341 -24.13 -20.88 -13.26
C ASP A 341 -24.52 -19.90 -14.38
N LEU A 342 -25.81 -19.56 -14.48
CA LEU A 342 -26.47 -18.70 -15.51
C LEU A 342 -26.94 -19.43 -16.78
N LEU A 343 -26.67 -20.72 -16.90
CA LEU A 343 -27.27 -21.61 -17.87
C LEU A 343 -28.51 -22.24 -17.26
N SER A 344 -29.19 -23.09 -18.03
CA SER A 344 -30.40 -23.77 -17.54
C SER A 344 -30.22 -25.24 -17.79
N ASP A 345 -30.70 -26.09 -16.89
CA ASP A 345 -30.41 -27.53 -16.95
C ASP A 345 -30.78 -28.14 -18.32
N GLY A 346 -31.96 -27.78 -18.84
CA GLY A 346 -32.38 -28.18 -20.17
C GLY A 346 -31.55 -27.60 -21.33
N LEU A 347 -30.90 -26.44 -21.19
CA LEU A 347 -29.94 -25.92 -22.18
C LEU A 347 -28.63 -26.70 -22.13
N GLU A 348 -28.13 -26.97 -20.94
CA GLU A 348 -26.88 -27.69 -20.73
C GLU A 348 -26.99 -29.12 -21.26
N ILE A 349 -28.09 -29.81 -20.96
CA ILE A 349 -28.30 -31.19 -21.41
C ILE A 349 -28.71 -31.28 -22.88
N LEU A 350 -29.63 -30.44 -23.34
CA LEU A 350 -30.24 -30.61 -24.67
C LEU A 350 -29.50 -29.89 -25.80
N VAL A 351 -28.53 -29.03 -25.45
CA VAL A 351 -27.80 -28.20 -26.41
C VAL A 351 -26.30 -28.25 -26.16
N LEU A 352 -25.82 -28.07 -24.94
CA LEU A 352 -24.38 -27.89 -24.70
C LEU A 352 -23.64 -29.20 -24.38
N GLY A 353 -24.36 -30.26 -23.98
CA GLY A 353 -23.79 -31.53 -23.56
C GLY A 353 -22.99 -31.46 -22.25
N MET A 354 -23.32 -30.51 -21.38
CA MET A 354 -22.61 -30.22 -20.11
C MET A 354 -23.35 -30.83 -18.92
N ASP A 355 -22.68 -30.92 -17.75
CA ASP A 355 -23.26 -31.46 -16.52
C ASP A 355 -23.98 -30.34 -15.75
N PRO A 356 -25.33 -30.32 -15.68
CA PRO A 356 -26.12 -29.24 -15.05
C PRO A 356 -26.00 -29.17 -13.52
N LEU A 357 -25.04 -29.90 -12.96
CA LEU A 357 -24.74 -29.96 -11.53
C LEU A 357 -23.35 -29.40 -11.21
N ASP A 358 -22.58 -28.98 -12.22
CA ASP A 358 -21.18 -28.56 -12.12
C ASP A 358 -20.91 -27.29 -12.91
N GLY A 359 -21.36 -26.15 -12.39
CA GLY A 359 -21.23 -24.85 -13.08
C GLY A 359 -19.85 -24.21 -13.14
N ASP A 360 -18.78 -25.02 -13.18
CA ASP A 360 -17.37 -24.64 -13.41
C ASP A 360 -16.63 -25.92 -13.87
N MET A 361 -16.86 -26.28 -15.13
CA MET A 361 -16.53 -27.60 -15.70
C MET A 361 -15.02 -27.86 -15.83
N ASP A 362 -14.21 -26.83 -16.04
CA ASP A 362 -12.75 -26.93 -16.14
C ASP A 362 -12.01 -26.53 -14.85
N SER A 363 -12.72 -25.93 -13.89
CA SER A 363 -12.21 -25.51 -12.58
C SER A 363 -11.20 -24.37 -12.62
N ASP A 364 -11.30 -23.47 -13.59
CA ASP A 364 -10.45 -22.27 -13.74
C ASP A 364 -10.92 -21.10 -12.83
N GLY A 365 -12.16 -21.17 -12.34
CA GLY A 365 -12.78 -20.20 -11.44
C GLY A 365 -13.78 -19.23 -12.09
N LEU A 366 -14.03 -19.36 -13.40
CA LEU A 366 -15.22 -18.87 -14.07
C LEU A 366 -16.33 -19.93 -13.99
N SER A 367 -17.57 -19.51 -14.21
CA SER A 367 -18.66 -20.45 -14.41
C SER A 367 -18.93 -20.64 -15.89
N ASP A 368 -19.40 -21.81 -16.31
CA ASP A 368 -19.68 -22.12 -17.72
C ASP A 368 -20.57 -21.04 -18.37
N GLY A 369 -21.56 -20.53 -17.63
CA GLY A 369 -22.39 -19.41 -18.07
C GLY A 369 -21.65 -18.06 -18.14
N GLU A 370 -20.70 -17.76 -17.26
CA GLU A 370 -19.85 -16.55 -17.38
C GLU A 370 -18.95 -16.64 -18.61
N GLU A 371 -18.36 -17.79 -18.86
CA GLU A 371 -17.50 -18.05 -20.03
C GLU A 371 -18.27 -17.87 -21.33
N LEU A 372 -19.41 -18.55 -21.51
CA LEU A 372 -20.19 -18.46 -22.75
C LEU A 372 -20.87 -17.10 -22.95
N ILE A 373 -21.33 -16.45 -21.88
CA ILE A 373 -22.18 -15.25 -21.97
C ILE A 373 -21.36 -13.96 -21.89
N ILE A 374 -20.29 -13.94 -21.10
CA ILE A 374 -19.53 -12.72 -20.77
C ILE A 374 -18.20 -12.70 -21.50
N TYR A 375 -17.38 -13.74 -21.34
CA TYR A 375 -15.97 -13.74 -21.77
C TYR A 375 -15.73 -14.37 -23.14
N ASN A 376 -16.67 -15.16 -23.64
CA ASN A 376 -16.59 -15.91 -24.88
C ASN A 376 -15.38 -16.89 -24.90
N THR A 377 -15.09 -17.49 -23.75
CA THR A 377 -14.11 -18.57 -23.55
C THR A 377 -14.78 -19.95 -23.66
N ASP A 378 -14.00 -21.04 -23.63
CA ASP A 378 -14.50 -22.42 -23.76
C ASP A 378 -14.63 -23.09 -22.37
N PRO A 379 -15.84 -23.39 -21.87
CA PRO A 379 -16.05 -23.98 -20.52
C PRO A 379 -15.39 -25.32 -20.23
N LEU A 380 -14.68 -25.89 -21.19
CA LEU A 380 -14.00 -27.16 -21.09
C LEU A 380 -12.47 -27.02 -21.21
N ASP A 381 -11.95 -25.81 -21.32
CA ASP A 381 -10.55 -25.48 -21.56
C ASP A 381 -10.09 -24.35 -20.64
N ASP A 382 -9.24 -24.68 -19.65
CA ASP A 382 -8.88 -23.78 -18.55
C ASP A 382 -7.95 -22.61 -18.94
N ASP A 383 -7.53 -22.55 -20.21
CA ASP A 383 -6.59 -21.59 -20.82
C ASP A 383 -6.94 -21.47 -22.32
N SER A 384 -7.84 -20.55 -22.65
CA SER A 384 -8.49 -20.45 -23.97
C SER A 384 -7.55 -19.98 -25.09
N ASP A 385 -6.47 -19.27 -24.77
CA ASP A 385 -5.51 -18.73 -25.74
C ASP A 385 -4.12 -19.39 -25.73
N ASP A 386 -3.94 -20.41 -24.88
CA ASP A 386 -2.73 -21.21 -24.69
C ASP A 386 -1.51 -20.37 -24.22
N ASP A 387 -1.71 -19.29 -23.46
CA ASP A 387 -0.63 -18.42 -22.96
C ASP A 387 -0.05 -18.81 -21.59
N TYR A 388 -0.62 -19.82 -20.92
CA TYR A 388 -0.31 -20.30 -19.57
C TYR A 388 -0.91 -19.50 -18.39
N LEU A 389 -1.71 -18.47 -18.63
CA LEU A 389 -2.66 -17.92 -17.68
C LEU A 389 -3.99 -18.66 -17.80
N LEU A 390 -4.74 -18.75 -16.70
CA LEU A 390 -6.08 -19.35 -16.73
C LEU A 390 -7.10 -18.25 -16.99
N ASP A 391 -8.16 -18.54 -17.75
CA ASP A 391 -9.14 -17.52 -18.14
C ASP A 391 -9.71 -16.77 -16.91
N GLY A 392 -10.01 -17.52 -15.85
CA GLY A 392 -10.45 -16.98 -14.56
C GLY A 392 -9.41 -16.15 -13.79
N GLU A 393 -8.11 -16.43 -13.96
CA GLU A 393 -7.03 -15.61 -13.39
C GLU A 393 -6.90 -14.27 -14.12
N GLU A 394 -7.04 -14.27 -15.44
CA GLU A 394 -6.92 -13.09 -16.30
C GLU A 394 -8.03 -12.08 -16.06
N VAL A 395 -9.28 -12.55 -15.88
CA VAL A 395 -10.42 -11.66 -15.66
C VAL A 395 -10.55 -11.18 -14.21
N THR A 396 -9.78 -11.76 -13.29
CA THR A 396 -9.85 -11.49 -11.85
C THR A 396 -8.51 -11.03 -11.29
N LEU A 397 -8.16 -9.74 -11.43
CA LEU A 397 -6.98 -9.09 -10.80
C LEU A 397 -5.91 -10.12 -10.38
N GLY A 398 -5.25 -10.68 -11.41
CA GLY A 398 -4.56 -11.97 -11.37
C GLY A 398 -3.39 -12.04 -10.40
N MET A 399 -2.51 -13.01 -10.57
CA MET A 399 -1.30 -13.16 -9.73
C MET A 399 -0.34 -11.95 -9.85
N ASP A 400 -0.41 -11.23 -10.96
CA ASP A 400 0.36 -10.05 -11.34
C ASP A 400 -0.28 -8.71 -10.91
N GLY A 401 -1.59 -8.70 -10.67
CA GLY A 401 -2.37 -7.50 -10.35
C GLY A 401 -2.97 -6.79 -11.56
N TYR A 402 -2.87 -7.37 -12.75
CA TYR A 402 -3.46 -6.87 -14.00
C TYR A 402 -4.69 -7.70 -14.39
N ILE A 403 -5.44 -7.21 -15.37
CA ILE A 403 -6.58 -7.91 -15.97
C ILE A 403 -6.31 -7.94 -17.47
N THR A 404 -6.11 -9.12 -18.03
CA THR A 404 -5.83 -9.36 -19.45
C THR A 404 -7.06 -9.92 -20.15
N ASP A 405 -7.01 -10.08 -21.49
CA ASP A 405 -8.09 -10.69 -22.26
C ASP A 405 -7.79 -12.19 -22.43
N PRO A 406 -8.61 -13.11 -21.89
CA PRO A 406 -8.36 -14.56 -21.96
C PRO A 406 -8.49 -15.18 -23.35
N ASN A 407 -8.49 -14.34 -24.38
CA ASN A 407 -8.51 -14.74 -25.78
C ASN A 407 -7.35 -14.09 -26.56
N ASP A 408 -6.42 -13.42 -25.88
CA ASP A 408 -5.35 -12.63 -26.47
C ASP A 408 -4.02 -12.77 -25.72
N ILE A 409 -3.18 -13.68 -26.22
CA ILE A 409 -1.83 -14.01 -25.74
C ILE A 409 -0.85 -12.84 -25.51
N ASP A 410 -1.14 -11.63 -26.00
CA ASP A 410 -0.24 -10.46 -26.07
C ASP A 410 -1.10 -9.18 -26.05
N THR A 411 -1.45 -8.72 -24.85
CA THR A 411 -2.46 -7.67 -24.61
C THR A 411 -2.06 -6.31 -25.19
N ASP A 412 -0.76 -5.99 -25.26
CA ASP A 412 -0.26 -4.70 -25.73
C ASP A 412 0.40 -4.71 -27.13
N ASP A 413 0.43 -5.89 -27.77
CA ASP A 413 0.97 -6.15 -29.11
C ASP A 413 2.49 -5.91 -29.23
N ASP A 414 3.28 -6.04 -28.16
CA ASP A 414 4.73 -5.80 -28.16
C ASP A 414 5.58 -7.02 -28.58
N LEU A 415 4.95 -8.21 -28.70
CA LEU A 415 5.55 -9.53 -28.98
C LEU A 415 6.09 -10.31 -27.77
N LEU A 416 5.87 -9.84 -26.56
CA LEU A 416 6.03 -10.52 -25.29
C LEU A 416 4.63 -10.85 -24.77
N GLY A 417 4.36 -12.13 -24.52
CA GLY A 417 3.02 -12.51 -24.06
C GLY A 417 2.81 -12.25 -22.57
N ASP A 418 1.55 -12.11 -22.17
CA ASP A 418 1.11 -11.67 -20.84
C ASP A 418 1.72 -12.52 -19.71
N TYR A 419 1.73 -13.85 -19.86
CA TYR A 419 2.41 -14.72 -18.88
C TYR A 419 3.92 -14.43 -18.75
N ALA A 420 4.60 -14.11 -19.86
CA ALA A 420 6.03 -13.78 -19.85
C ALA A 420 6.29 -12.43 -19.16
N GLU A 421 5.44 -11.45 -19.39
CA GLU A 421 5.47 -10.14 -18.74
C GLU A 421 5.27 -10.29 -17.23
N TYR A 422 4.29 -11.09 -16.80
CA TYR A 422 4.11 -11.43 -15.40
C TYR A 422 5.39 -12.03 -14.77
N GLN A 423 6.09 -12.92 -15.47
CA GLN A 423 7.35 -13.50 -14.96
C GLN A 423 8.47 -12.47 -14.80
N LEU A 424 8.45 -11.41 -15.61
CA LEU A 424 9.45 -10.35 -15.64
C LEU A 424 9.08 -9.16 -14.75
N GLY A 425 7.80 -9.01 -14.42
CA GLY A 425 7.26 -7.87 -13.67
C GLY A 425 6.90 -6.67 -14.55
N CYS A 426 6.78 -6.89 -15.85
CA CYS A 426 6.33 -5.93 -16.87
C CYS A 426 4.83 -5.63 -16.73
N ASP A 427 4.37 -4.53 -17.31
CA ASP A 427 2.96 -4.17 -17.40
C ASP A 427 2.37 -4.68 -18.74
N PRO A 428 1.50 -5.69 -18.75
CA PRO A 428 0.95 -6.28 -19.99
C PRO A 428 0.05 -5.34 -20.81
N HIS A 429 -0.06 -4.08 -20.41
CA HIS A 429 -0.81 -3.04 -21.12
C HIS A 429 0.10 -1.93 -21.65
N ASP A 430 1.41 -2.02 -21.42
CA ASP A 430 2.38 -1.00 -21.75
C ASP A 430 3.62 -1.61 -22.42
N PRO A 431 3.79 -1.44 -23.74
CA PRO A 431 4.81 -2.13 -24.52
C PRO A 431 6.24 -1.63 -24.26
N ASP A 432 6.46 -0.80 -23.24
CA ASP A 432 7.69 -0.14 -22.82
C ASP A 432 7.47 0.26 -21.35
N THR A 433 7.62 -0.70 -20.44
CA THR A 433 7.18 -0.61 -19.05
C THR A 433 7.92 0.49 -18.27
N ASP A 434 9.18 0.77 -18.61
CA ASP A 434 10.01 1.76 -17.93
C ASP A 434 10.23 3.08 -18.70
N ASP A 435 9.58 3.23 -19.86
CA ASP A 435 9.56 4.43 -20.71
C ASP A 435 10.97 4.84 -21.23
N ASP A 436 11.88 3.88 -21.41
CA ASP A 436 13.27 4.14 -21.83
C ASP A 436 13.43 4.22 -23.37
N GLY A 437 12.42 3.75 -24.11
CA GLY A 437 12.35 3.79 -25.56
C GLY A 437 12.73 2.49 -26.27
N LEU A 438 13.02 1.42 -25.53
CA LEU A 438 13.03 0.02 -25.97
C LEU A 438 11.72 -0.64 -25.51
N SER A 439 11.17 -1.56 -26.30
CA SER A 439 10.03 -2.35 -25.81
C SER A 439 10.49 -3.49 -24.92
N ASP A 440 9.64 -3.94 -23.99
CA ASP A 440 9.93 -5.05 -23.09
C ASP A 440 10.41 -6.30 -23.85
N SER A 441 9.80 -6.58 -25.00
CA SER A 441 10.22 -7.67 -25.89
C SER A 441 11.60 -7.45 -26.54
N GLU A 442 11.99 -6.20 -26.84
CA GLU A 442 13.29 -5.83 -27.41
C GLU A 442 14.40 -6.02 -26.38
N GLU A 443 14.13 -5.78 -25.11
CA GLU A 443 15.11 -5.90 -24.03
C GLU A 443 15.38 -7.35 -23.62
N VAL A 444 14.33 -8.19 -23.61
CA VAL A 444 14.44 -9.59 -23.18
C VAL A 444 15.04 -10.49 -24.27
N VAL A 445 14.81 -10.17 -25.55
CA VAL A 445 15.27 -10.98 -26.69
C VAL A 445 16.43 -10.30 -27.39
N LEU A 446 17.69 -10.64 -27.03
CA LEU A 446 18.95 -10.20 -27.71
C LEU A 446 18.70 -9.01 -28.64
N GLY A 447 18.52 -7.85 -28.02
CA GLY A 447 17.77 -6.72 -28.52
C GLY A 447 18.27 -6.11 -29.81
N VAL A 448 17.73 -4.96 -30.16
CA VAL A 448 18.10 -4.27 -31.40
C VAL A 448 19.59 -3.87 -31.42
N ASP A 449 20.12 -3.60 -30.23
CA ASP A 449 21.51 -3.28 -29.89
C ASP A 449 22.42 -4.52 -29.80
N GLY A 450 21.85 -5.69 -29.52
CA GLY A 450 22.54 -6.96 -29.31
C GLY A 450 22.82 -7.31 -27.85
N TYR A 451 22.25 -6.56 -26.91
CA TYR A 451 22.33 -6.80 -25.46
C TYR A 451 20.99 -7.31 -24.93
N THR A 452 20.93 -7.60 -23.64
CA THR A 452 19.68 -7.94 -22.94
C THR A 452 19.66 -7.14 -21.66
N THR A 453 18.68 -6.26 -21.53
CA THR A 453 18.53 -5.29 -20.44
C THR A 453 17.38 -5.69 -19.52
N ASN A 454 17.08 -4.87 -18.51
CA ASN A 454 16.00 -5.10 -17.58
C ASN A 454 14.77 -4.25 -17.94
N PRO A 455 13.68 -4.86 -18.44
CA PRO A 455 12.51 -4.14 -18.96
C PRO A 455 11.62 -3.45 -17.92
N THR A 456 12.15 -3.21 -16.74
CA THR A 456 11.43 -2.54 -15.64
C THR A 456 12.33 -1.50 -14.97
N ASP A 457 13.47 -1.21 -15.59
CA ASP A 457 14.56 -0.42 -15.07
C ASP A 457 15.27 0.29 -16.23
N SER A 458 14.84 1.53 -16.49
CA SER A 458 15.24 2.31 -17.65
C SER A 458 16.75 2.54 -17.81
N ASP A 459 17.57 2.23 -16.80
CA ASP A 459 19.02 2.44 -16.77
C ASP A 459 19.64 1.21 -16.09
N THR A 460 19.97 0.19 -16.89
CA THR A 460 20.31 -1.16 -16.39
C THR A 460 21.63 -1.19 -15.61
N ASP A 461 22.57 -0.29 -15.87
CA ASP A 461 23.87 -0.22 -15.19
C ASP A 461 24.05 0.97 -14.23
N ASP A 462 23.01 1.80 -14.07
CA ASP A 462 22.91 2.92 -13.13
C ASP A 462 23.94 4.05 -13.41
N ASP A 463 24.31 4.28 -14.67
CA ASP A 463 25.34 5.24 -15.06
C ASP A 463 24.81 6.66 -15.38
N GLY A 464 23.49 6.78 -15.55
CA GLY A 464 22.77 8.02 -15.86
C GLY A 464 22.34 8.17 -17.32
N LEU A 465 22.66 7.22 -18.20
CA LEU A 465 22.18 7.11 -19.57
C LEU A 465 21.19 5.94 -19.64
N ASN A 466 19.97 6.14 -20.14
CA ASN A 466 19.03 5.01 -20.26
C ASN A 466 19.40 4.06 -21.41
N ASP A 467 18.98 2.80 -21.32
CA ASP A 467 19.36 1.75 -22.26
C ASP A 467 18.96 2.10 -23.71
N GLY A 468 17.80 2.76 -23.88
CA GLY A 468 17.36 3.32 -25.16
C GLY A 468 18.26 4.44 -25.72
N GLU A 469 18.77 5.34 -24.87
CA GLU A 469 19.73 6.39 -25.23
C GLU A 469 21.10 5.80 -25.55
N GLU A 470 21.55 4.83 -24.77
CA GLU A 470 22.79 4.08 -24.99
C GLU A 470 22.79 3.34 -26.32
N TYR A 471 21.69 2.68 -26.69
CA TYR A 471 21.53 2.12 -28.03
C TYR A 471 21.72 3.19 -29.13
N SER A 472 21.28 4.41 -28.87
CA SER A 472 21.36 5.52 -29.81
C SER A 472 22.79 6.09 -29.96
N GLU A 473 23.55 6.13 -28.86
CA GLU A 473 24.95 6.57 -28.81
C GLU A 473 25.95 5.44 -29.16
N GLY A 474 25.52 4.19 -29.04
CA GLY A 474 26.28 2.99 -29.38
C GLY A 474 27.18 2.47 -28.25
N THR A 475 26.87 2.83 -27.02
CA THR A 475 27.46 2.33 -25.76
C THR A 475 26.87 0.96 -25.41
N ASN A 476 27.20 0.42 -24.24
CA ASN A 476 26.79 -0.90 -23.80
C ASN A 476 25.92 -0.79 -22.53
N PRO A 477 24.60 -1.08 -22.60
CA PRO A 477 23.66 -0.92 -21.48
C PRO A 477 23.80 -1.83 -20.26
N ASN A 478 25.00 -2.36 -20.06
CA ASN A 478 25.31 -3.29 -18.98
C ASN A 478 26.73 -3.01 -18.45
N ASP A 479 27.31 -1.87 -18.80
CA ASP A 479 28.70 -1.48 -18.62
C ASP A 479 28.78 0.04 -18.50
N ASP A 480 28.85 0.51 -17.26
CA ASP A 480 28.80 1.91 -16.83
C ASP A 480 29.96 2.80 -17.33
N ASP A 481 30.83 2.29 -18.20
CA ASP A 481 32.05 2.92 -18.74
C ASP A 481 32.48 2.13 -19.99
N SER A 482 31.89 2.46 -21.14
CA SER A 482 32.02 1.68 -22.38
C SER A 482 33.43 1.68 -22.97
N ASP A 483 34.28 2.65 -22.61
CA ASP A 483 35.63 2.79 -23.15
C ASP A 483 36.78 2.58 -22.14
N ASP A 484 36.44 2.24 -20.90
CA ASP A 484 37.32 1.89 -19.78
C ASP A 484 38.22 3.06 -19.30
N ASP A 485 37.74 4.30 -19.37
CA ASP A 485 38.52 5.50 -19.00
C ASP A 485 38.26 6.06 -17.59
N LEU A 486 37.31 5.44 -16.86
CA LEU A 486 36.84 5.77 -15.52
C LEU A 486 35.88 6.96 -15.42
N MET A 487 35.35 7.46 -16.54
CA MET A 487 34.18 8.34 -16.60
C MET A 487 32.98 7.52 -17.09
N PRO A 488 31.80 7.65 -16.48
CA PRO A 488 30.61 6.95 -16.98
C PRO A 488 30.04 7.55 -18.25
N ASP A 489 29.45 6.71 -19.10
CA ASP A 489 28.92 7.10 -20.41
C ASP A 489 27.86 8.21 -20.24
N GLY A 490 26.96 8.06 -19.26
CA GLY A 490 25.96 9.07 -18.91
C GLY A 490 26.55 10.42 -18.52
N TRP A 491 27.65 10.44 -17.75
CA TRP A 491 28.32 11.68 -17.38
C TRP A 491 29.01 12.33 -18.58
N GLU A 492 29.62 11.54 -19.44
CA GLU A 492 30.28 12.01 -20.65
C GLU A 492 29.30 12.64 -21.62
N VAL A 493 28.17 11.98 -21.89
CA VAL A 493 27.10 12.51 -22.76
C VAL A 493 26.58 13.84 -22.22
N ASP A 494 26.29 13.94 -20.92
CA ASP A 494 25.83 15.16 -20.27
C ASP A 494 26.84 16.31 -20.38
N ASN A 495 28.14 16.00 -20.35
CA ASN A 495 29.23 16.97 -20.49
C ASN A 495 29.74 17.12 -21.92
N SER A 496 29.05 16.55 -22.91
CA SER A 496 29.40 16.62 -24.34
C SER A 496 30.78 16.03 -24.69
N PHE A 497 31.20 15.01 -23.94
CA PHE A 497 32.30 14.11 -24.23
C PHE A 497 31.83 12.92 -25.08
N ASP A 498 32.76 12.13 -25.62
CA ASP A 498 32.45 10.99 -26.50
C ASP A 498 32.66 9.70 -25.68
N PRO A 499 31.61 9.00 -25.23
CA PRO A 499 31.70 7.84 -24.32
C PRO A 499 32.35 6.58 -24.95
N LEU A 500 33.03 6.77 -26.07
CA LEU A 500 33.72 5.76 -26.86
C LEU A 500 35.17 6.19 -27.19
N ASP A 501 35.67 7.29 -26.62
CA ASP A 501 37.02 7.85 -26.81
C ASP A 501 37.78 8.16 -25.50
N ASP A 502 38.39 7.11 -24.92
CA ASP A 502 39.28 7.05 -23.74
C ASP A 502 40.34 8.16 -23.55
N ALA A 503 40.55 8.98 -24.58
CA ALA A 503 41.51 10.06 -24.60
C ALA A 503 40.94 11.38 -24.07
N ASP A 504 39.62 11.53 -23.94
CA ASP A 504 39.03 12.76 -23.45
C ASP A 504 39.00 12.87 -21.92
N ALA A 505 39.10 11.78 -21.15
CA ALA A 505 39.42 11.82 -19.70
C ALA A 505 40.67 12.66 -19.36
N ASP A 506 41.68 12.64 -20.22
CA ASP A 506 42.92 13.42 -20.11
C ASP A 506 42.79 14.86 -20.66
N GLY A 507 41.60 15.24 -21.15
CA GLY A 507 41.25 16.55 -21.67
C GLY A 507 41.17 17.62 -20.59
N ASP A 508 41.33 18.89 -21.01
CA ASP A 508 41.28 20.10 -20.17
C ASP A 508 40.59 21.19 -21.02
N PRO A 509 39.24 21.17 -21.12
CA PRO A 509 38.49 22.02 -22.05
C PRO A 509 38.47 23.51 -21.67
N ASP A 510 38.48 23.82 -20.39
CA ASP A 510 38.38 25.17 -19.82
C ASP A 510 39.75 25.81 -19.49
N LEU A 511 40.83 25.01 -19.49
CA LEU A 511 42.24 25.40 -19.36
C LEU A 511 42.64 25.83 -17.94
N ASP A 512 42.03 25.25 -16.92
CA ASP A 512 42.35 25.47 -15.51
C ASP A 512 43.51 24.58 -15.00
N SER A 513 43.91 23.58 -15.78
CA SER A 513 44.93 22.55 -15.51
C SER A 513 44.48 21.32 -14.71
N LEU A 514 43.18 21.14 -14.49
CA LEU A 514 42.57 19.88 -14.11
C LEU A 514 42.22 19.08 -15.38
N SER A 515 41.99 17.78 -15.21
CA SER A 515 41.56 16.92 -16.32
C SER A 515 40.09 16.56 -16.13
N ASN A 516 39.35 16.30 -17.21
CA ASN A 516 37.95 15.87 -17.15
C ASN A 516 37.71 14.78 -16.09
N LEU A 517 38.58 13.75 -16.05
CA LEU A 517 38.48 12.68 -15.04
C LEU A 517 38.68 13.18 -13.60
N TYR A 518 39.57 14.15 -13.37
CA TYR A 518 39.74 14.76 -12.04
C TYR A 518 38.46 15.49 -11.64
N GLU A 519 37.88 16.23 -12.58
CA GLU A 519 36.70 17.05 -12.34
C GLU A 519 35.47 16.19 -12.08
N TYR A 520 35.26 15.12 -12.86
CA TYR A 520 34.26 14.08 -12.57
C TYR A 520 34.40 13.54 -11.14
N ASN A 521 35.62 13.13 -10.75
CA ASN A 521 35.86 12.54 -9.44
C ASN A 521 35.70 13.52 -8.26
N ASN A 522 35.79 14.83 -8.50
CA ASN A 522 35.75 15.86 -7.45
C ASN A 522 34.54 16.79 -7.57
N GLY A 523 33.70 16.65 -8.59
CA GLY A 523 32.45 17.39 -8.78
C GLY A 523 32.61 18.81 -9.32
N THR A 524 33.78 19.20 -9.82
CA THR A 524 33.98 20.49 -10.52
C THR A 524 33.46 20.42 -11.95
N ASN A 525 33.31 21.58 -12.61
CA ASN A 525 32.71 21.68 -13.92
C ASN A 525 33.77 21.73 -15.03
N PRO A 526 33.88 20.71 -15.91
CA PRO A 526 34.91 20.62 -16.97
C PRO A 526 34.83 21.67 -18.07
N HIS A 527 33.84 22.55 -18.01
CA HIS A 527 33.67 23.67 -18.93
C HIS A 527 33.70 25.03 -18.21
N ASP A 528 34.01 25.07 -16.92
CA ASP A 528 34.03 26.28 -16.09
C ASP A 528 35.22 26.29 -15.13
N ASN A 529 36.20 27.15 -15.43
CA ASN A 529 37.52 27.12 -14.81
C ASN A 529 37.57 27.73 -13.39
N ASP A 530 36.42 27.98 -12.78
CA ASP A 530 36.14 28.68 -11.52
C ASP A 530 34.70 28.28 -11.11
N THR A 531 34.54 27.07 -10.56
CA THR A 531 33.25 26.40 -10.38
C THR A 531 32.38 27.07 -9.30
N ASP A 532 32.99 27.66 -8.28
CA ASP A 532 32.27 28.33 -7.18
C ASP A 532 32.19 29.86 -7.29
N ASP A 533 32.70 30.41 -8.41
CA ASP A 533 32.63 31.83 -8.79
C ASP A 533 33.32 32.77 -7.77
N ASP A 534 34.36 32.31 -7.06
CA ASP A 534 35.11 33.11 -6.08
C ASP A 534 36.26 33.92 -6.70
N SER A 535 36.60 33.68 -7.96
CA SER A 535 37.71 34.28 -8.74
C SER A 535 39.07 33.57 -8.61
N LEU A 536 39.16 32.50 -7.82
CA LEU A 536 40.25 31.54 -7.79
C LEU A 536 39.91 30.40 -8.76
N LEU A 537 40.90 29.93 -9.52
CA LEU A 537 40.63 28.85 -10.49
C LEU A 537 40.64 27.50 -9.77
N ASP A 538 39.77 26.57 -10.13
CA ASP A 538 39.70 25.23 -9.53
C ASP A 538 41.08 24.55 -9.50
N GLY A 539 41.79 24.60 -10.63
CA GLY A 539 43.16 24.11 -10.73
C GLY A 539 44.19 24.85 -9.87
N GLU A 540 44.02 26.16 -9.58
CA GLU A 540 44.87 26.90 -8.64
C GLU A 540 44.58 26.49 -7.19
N GLU A 541 43.32 26.36 -6.82
CA GLU A 541 42.86 25.90 -5.51
C GLU A 541 43.45 24.54 -5.17
N VAL A 542 43.22 23.55 -6.04
CA VAL A 542 43.69 22.18 -5.84
C VAL A 542 45.22 22.09 -5.81
N ASN A 543 45.90 22.74 -6.75
CA ASN A 543 47.35 22.52 -6.95
C ASN A 543 48.24 23.47 -6.14
N THR A 544 47.71 24.59 -5.64
CA THR A 544 48.50 25.65 -4.99
C THR A 544 48.05 25.95 -3.57
N TYR A 545 46.77 26.20 -3.35
CA TYR A 545 46.25 26.72 -2.08
C TYR A 545 45.70 25.61 -1.16
N ASN A 546 45.32 24.46 -1.72
CA ASN A 546 44.63 23.35 -1.07
C ASN A 546 43.27 23.74 -0.48
N THR A 547 42.59 24.67 -1.14
CA THR A 547 41.20 25.04 -0.89
C THR A 547 40.25 24.13 -1.67
N ASN A 548 38.94 24.27 -1.44
CA ASN A 548 37.91 23.44 -2.03
C ASN A 548 37.22 24.17 -3.19
N PRO A 549 37.40 23.73 -4.46
CA PRO A 549 36.88 24.41 -5.65
C PRO A 549 35.36 24.38 -5.85
N LEU A 550 34.64 23.96 -4.82
CA LEU A 550 33.17 23.92 -4.77
C LEU A 550 32.63 24.85 -3.67
N SER A 551 33.50 25.61 -3.02
CA SER A 551 33.20 26.43 -1.86
C SER A 551 34.06 27.67 -1.88
N ALA A 552 33.46 28.78 -2.32
CA ALA A 552 34.09 30.10 -2.37
C ALA A 552 34.70 30.62 -1.05
N ASP A 553 34.47 29.90 0.04
CA ASP A 553 34.95 30.14 1.41
C ASP A 553 35.15 28.73 2.01
N THR A 554 36.39 28.27 2.06
CA THR A 554 36.73 26.87 2.36
C THR A 554 36.61 26.54 3.85
N ASP A 555 36.99 27.45 4.74
CA ASP A 555 36.94 27.23 6.19
C ASP A 555 35.66 27.79 6.86
N GLY A 556 34.90 28.62 6.14
CA GLY A 556 33.58 29.08 6.54
C GLY A 556 33.59 30.29 7.45
N ASP A 557 34.66 31.08 7.43
CA ASP A 557 34.81 32.27 8.27
C ASP A 557 34.09 33.51 7.68
N SER A 558 33.61 33.45 6.43
CA SER A 558 32.96 34.53 5.66
C SER A 558 33.89 35.43 4.83
N ILE A 559 35.18 35.10 4.72
CA ILE A 559 36.11 35.64 3.75
C ILE A 559 36.24 34.63 2.60
N THR A 560 36.37 35.10 1.36
CA THR A 560 36.53 34.19 0.22
C THR A 560 37.98 33.74 0.06
N ASP A 561 38.21 32.53 -0.42
CA ASP A 561 39.56 31.97 -0.56
C ASP A 561 40.45 32.89 -1.43
N ASP A 562 39.88 33.51 -2.47
CA ASP A 562 40.54 34.53 -3.29
C ASP A 562 41.00 35.77 -2.49
N GLU A 563 40.17 36.26 -1.56
CA GLU A 563 40.42 37.44 -0.73
C GLU A 563 41.52 37.18 0.30
N GLU A 564 41.65 35.94 0.77
CA GLU A 564 42.66 35.56 1.77
C GLU A 564 44.05 35.36 1.15
N VAL A 565 44.12 34.81 -0.06
CA VAL A 565 45.41 34.56 -0.74
C VAL A 565 45.95 35.78 -1.48
N VAL A 566 45.12 36.81 -1.69
CA VAL A 566 45.49 38.07 -2.33
C VAL A 566 45.23 39.24 -1.40
N LEU A 567 46.28 40.00 -1.08
CA LEU A 567 46.19 41.24 -0.28
C LEU A 567 44.96 42.11 -0.64
N GLY A 568 43.91 41.99 0.18
CA GLY A 568 42.58 42.53 -0.06
C GLY A 568 42.44 44.02 0.25
N ALA A 569 41.20 44.47 0.44
CA ALA A 569 40.89 45.86 0.79
C ALA A 569 41.12 46.18 2.28
N ASP A 570 40.97 45.17 3.12
CA ASP A 570 41.30 45.03 4.53
C ASP A 570 42.82 45.14 4.78
N GLY A 571 43.63 44.55 3.88
CA GLY A 571 45.08 44.65 3.88
C GLY A 571 45.81 43.52 4.60
N PHE A 572 45.13 42.42 4.93
CA PHE A 572 45.72 41.21 5.49
C PHE A 572 45.79 40.10 4.43
N ILE A 573 46.50 39.02 4.76
CA ILE A 573 46.58 37.76 4.00
C ILE A 573 46.52 36.68 5.06
N THR A 574 45.43 35.93 5.07
CA THR A 574 45.10 34.87 6.04
C THR A 574 45.31 33.49 5.40
N ASP A 575 45.12 32.41 6.17
CA ASP A 575 45.17 31.03 5.67
C ASP A 575 43.76 30.56 5.33
N PRO A 576 43.40 30.39 4.03
CA PRO A 576 42.04 30.07 3.58
C PRO A 576 41.54 28.67 3.92
N THR A 577 42.23 28.00 4.84
CA THR A 577 41.87 26.67 5.33
C THR A 577 41.74 26.64 6.85
N SER A 578 41.76 27.83 7.48
CA SER A 578 41.75 28.04 8.92
C SER A 578 40.94 29.29 9.23
N ASP A 579 39.76 29.10 9.84
CA ASP A 579 38.85 30.17 10.24
C ASP A 579 39.41 31.15 11.29
N ASP A 580 40.61 30.86 11.80
CA ASP A 580 41.37 31.57 12.83
C ASP A 580 42.86 31.34 12.51
N THR A 581 43.48 32.30 11.80
CA THR A 581 44.81 32.16 11.20
C THR A 581 45.93 32.13 12.25
N ASP A 582 45.80 32.89 13.33
CA ASP A 582 46.82 32.97 14.38
C ASP A 582 46.53 32.09 15.61
N SER A 583 45.33 31.49 15.67
CA SER A 583 44.85 30.55 16.68
C SER A 583 44.64 31.15 18.07
N ASP A 584 44.24 32.41 18.18
CA ASP A 584 43.89 33.07 19.45
C ASP A 584 42.44 32.79 19.91
N GLY A 585 41.58 32.37 18.98
CA GLY A 585 40.17 32.04 19.22
C GLY A 585 39.16 33.07 18.71
N LEU A 586 39.60 34.15 18.07
CA LEU A 586 38.80 35.01 17.20
C LEU A 586 38.90 34.50 15.75
N THR A 587 37.83 34.67 14.99
CA THR A 587 37.84 34.32 13.56
C THR A 587 38.38 35.50 12.74
N ASP A 588 39.04 35.23 11.62
CA ASP A 588 39.71 36.29 10.85
C ASP A 588 38.69 37.36 10.39
N ASP A 589 37.48 36.95 9.98
CA ASP A 589 36.36 37.86 9.67
C ASP A 589 35.99 38.77 10.85
N TYR A 590 35.95 38.21 12.07
CA TYR A 590 35.59 38.93 13.28
C TYR A 590 36.65 39.95 13.64
N GLU A 591 37.92 39.60 13.44
CA GLU A 591 39.05 40.48 13.67
C GLU A 591 39.06 41.68 12.74
N ILE A 592 38.83 41.43 11.45
CA ILE A 592 38.82 42.47 10.43
C ILE A 592 37.60 43.40 10.62
N ASP A 593 36.39 42.85 10.75
CA ASP A 593 35.15 43.63 10.70
C ASP A 593 34.66 44.11 12.08
N THR A 594 35.02 43.42 13.16
CA THR A 594 34.46 43.68 14.51
C THR A 594 35.47 44.21 15.52
N SER A 595 36.55 43.48 15.83
CA SER A 595 37.55 43.93 16.83
C SER A 595 38.60 44.88 16.25
N SER A 596 38.77 44.92 14.92
CA SER A 596 39.83 45.69 14.24
C SER A 596 41.24 45.31 14.73
N THR A 597 41.46 44.03 15.00
CA THR A 597 42.74 43.40 15.38
C THR A 597 43.48 42.88 14.12
N ASP A 598 44.74 42.45 14.26
CA ASP A 598 45.51 41.85 13.17
C ASP A 598 45.28 40.32 13.18
N PRO A 599 44.53 39.73 12.23
CA PRO A 599 44.19 38.30 12.24
C PRO A 599 45.38 37.35 12.04
N THR A 600 46.59 37.90 11.99
CA THR A 600 47.83 37.14 11.87
C THR A 600 48.72 37.26 13.10
N ASP A 601 48.25 37.92 14.15
CA ASP A 601 48.99 38.22 15.37
C ASP A 601 48.09 38.22 16.62
N SER A 602 48.16 37.12 17.39
CA SER A 602 47.27 36.82 18.53
C SER A 602 47.26 37.84 19.68
N ASP A 603 48.12 38.87 19.65
CA ASP A 603 48.30 39.91 20.68
C ASP A 603 48.63 41.21 19.93
N SER A 604 47.59 41.88 19.44
CA SER A 604 47.69 42.97 18.46
C SER A 604 48.46 44.19 18.97
N ASP A 605 48.57 44.38 20.29
CA ASP A 605 49.24 45.53 20.90
C ASP A 605 50.50 45.21 21.73
N ASP A 606 50.90 43.93 21.76
CA ASP A 606 52.09 43.38 22.40
C ASP A 606 52.12 43.59 23.94
N ASP A 607 50.97 43.64 24.63
CA ASP A 607 50.91 43.81 26.09
C ASP A 607 51.03 42.48 26.88
N GLY A 608 50.71 41.37 26.23
CA GLY A 608 50.78 40.01 26.78
C GLY A 608 49.45 39.34 27.10
N LEU A 609 48.31 40.02 26.90
CA LEU A 609 46.98 39.43 26.76
C LEU A 609 46.73 39.12 25.27
N ASP A 610 46.01 38.04 24.97
CA ASP A 610 45.59 37.77 23.59
C ASP A 610 44.29 38.52 23.25
N ASP A 611 44.08 38.83 21.96
CA ASP A 611 42.97 39.67 21.53
C ASP A 611 41.62 39.05 21.91
N TYR A 612 41.52 37.71 21.86
CA TYR A 612 40.39 36.96 22.40
C TYR A 612 40.10 37.24 23.88
N GLU A 613 41.12 37.15 24.76
CA GLU A 613 40.99 37.39 26.21
C GLU A 613 40.47 38.80 26.50
N GLU A 614 40.94 39.79 25.75
CA GLU A 614 40.57 41.19 25.90
C GLU A 614 39.15 41.49 25.41
N VAL A 615 38.75 40.92 24.28
CA VAL A 615 37.41 41.16 23.71
C VAL A 615 36.31 40.43 24.48
N ASN A 616 36.60 39.24 25.06
CA ASN A 616 35.59 38.35 25.63
C ASN A 616 35.55 38.27 27.16
N ALA A 617 36.23 39.17 27.87
CA ALA A 617 36.35 39.14 29.33
C ALA A 617 36.89 37.80 29.82
N GLY A 618 38.19 37.56 29.58
CA GLY A 618 38.93 36.33 29.84
C GLY A 618 38.81 35.73 31.25
N ALA A 619 39.91 35.20 31.79
CA ALA A 619 39.86 34.55 33.10
C ALA A 619 39.70 35.55 34.28
N ASP A 620 40.08 36.80 34.04
CA ASP A 620 40.03 37.92 34.98
C ASP A 620 38.65 38.58 35.06
N GLY A 621 37.87 38.53 33.97
CA GLY A 621 36.54 39.09 33.86
C GLY A 621 36.48 40.54 33.38
N PHE A 622 37.58 41.09 32.83
CA PHE A 622 37.66 42.46 32.32
C PHE A 622 37.69 42.49 30.79
N VAL A 623 36.99 43.45 30.18
CA VAL A 623 37.06 43.70 28.74
C VAL A 623 37.94 44.92 28.51
N THR A 624 39.09 44.72 27.89
CA THR A 624 40.06 45.75 27.56
C THR A 624 40.05 46.04 26.06
N ASN A 625 40.89 46.97 25.60
CA ASN A 625 40.99 47.32 24.19
C ASN A 625 42.22 46.63 23.57
N PRO A 626 42.04 45.60 22.71
CA PRO A 626 43.14 44.79 22.18
C PRO A 626 44.14 45.51 21.25
N ASN A 627 43.90 46.79 21.01
CA ASN A 627 44.77 47.65 20.22
C ASN A 627 45.45 48.73 21.09
N ASN A 628 45.39 48.59 22.41
CA ASN A 628 45.91 49.55 23.37
C ASN A 628 46.21 48.93 24.75
N SER A 629 47.47 48.51 24.91
CA SER A 629 48.16 48.02 26.12
C SER A 629 47.98 48.73 27.48
N ASP A 630 47.15 49.76 27.59
CA ASP A 630 46.84 50.53 28.83
C ASP A 630 45.45 51.16 28.59
N THR A 631 44.39 50.39 28.86
CA THR A 631 43.01 50.68 28.44
C THR A 631 42.45 51.92 29.10
N ASP A 632 42.70 52.10 30.39
CA ASP A 632 42.19 53.23 31.16
C ASP A 632 43.13 54.46 31.18
N GLY A 633 44.40 54.28 30.83
CA GLY A 633 45.39 55.31 30.65
C GLY A 633 46.04 55.79 31.94
N ASP A 634 46.08 54.97 32.98
CA ASP A 634 46.68 55.32 34.27
C ASP A 634 48.21 55.12 34.33
N GLY A 635 48.76 54.38 33.35
CA GLY A 635 50.17 54.12 33.17
C GLY A 635 50.65 52.72 33.60
N LEU A 636 49.74 51.85 34.02
CA LEU A 636 49.91 50.40 34.14
C LEU A 636 49.36 49.72 32.87
N SER A 637 49.87 48.55 32.49
CA SER A 637 49.31 47.82 31.33
C SER A 637 48.24 46.86 31.77
N ASP A 638 47.28 46.59 30.90
CA ASP A 638 46.14 45.72 31.18
C ASP A 638 46.63 44.34 31.69
N TYR A 639 47.64 43.76 31.04
CA TYR A 639 48.31 42.55 31.52
C TYR A 639 48.91 42.67 32.95
N ASP A 640 49.61 43.76 33.25
CA ASP A 640 50.28 43.96 34.55
C ASP A 640 49.25 44.14 35.67
N GLU A 641 48.13 44.80 35.37
CA GLU A 641 47.00 44.98 36.29
C GLU A 641 46.39 43.65 36.68
N VAL A 642 45.97 42.84 35.71
CA VAL A 642 45.26 41.58 36.00
C VAL A 642 46.18 40.49 36.56
N THR A 643 47.46 40.48 36.17
CA THR A 643 48.40 39.42 36.57
C THR A 643 49.27 39.73 37.78
N THR A 644 49.65 41.00 37.97
CA THR A 644 50.64 41.41 38.98
C THR A 644 50.01 42.20 40.11
N HIS A 645 49.13 43.14 39.81
CA HIS A 645 48.61 44.12 40.78
C HIS A 645 47.19 43.83 41.26
N ASN A 646 46.45 42.99 40.52
CA ASN A 646 45.07 42.60 40.77
C ASN A 646 44.09 43.80 40.77
N SER A 647 44.43 44.91 40.10
CA SER A 647 43.56 46.09 39.85
C SER A 647 42.60 45.84 38.69
N ASP A 648 41.61 46.73 38.52
CA ASP A 648 40.67 46.76 37.41
C ASP A 648 41.25 47.59 36.24
N PRO A 649 41.67 46.95 35.13
CA PRO A 649 42.30 47.64 33.98
C PRO A 649 41.38 48.58 33.20
N THR A 650 40.14 48.74 33.68
CA THR A 650 39.17 49.66 33.09
C THR A 650 38.84 50.84 34.01
N ASP A 651 39.46 50.91 35.19
CA ASP A 651 39.23 51.93 36.20
C ASP A 651 40.54 52.46 36.81
N THR A 652 40.84 53.72 36.51
CA THR A 652 42.13 54.36 36.85
C THR A 652 42.44 54.48 38.35
N ASP A 653 41.52 54.09 39.24
CA ASP A 653 41.55 54.20 40.71
C ASP A 653 40.64 53.10 41.30
N SER A 654 41.18 51.88 41.40
CA SER A 654 40.41 50.65 41.63
C SER A 654 39.76 50.55 43.01
N ASP A 655 40.30 51.24 44.03
CA ASP A 655 39.80 51.19 45.40
C ASP A 655 39.13 52.49 45.90
N ASP A 656 38.95 53.45 44.97
CA ASP A 656 38.28 54.74 45.14
C ASP A 656 38.93 55.63 46.23
N ASP A 657 40.24 55.50 46.48
CA ASP A 657 40.96 56.27 47.50
C ASP A 657 41.47 57.63 47.01
N THR A 658 41.46 57.87 45.68
CA THR A 658 41.94 59.05 44.94
C THR A 658 43.40 59.06 44.47
N ILE A 659 44.15 57.98 44.69
CA ILE A 659 45.43 57.69 44.05
C ILE A 659 45.15 56.81 42.82
N LEU A 660 45.94 56.96 41.76
CA LEU A 660 45.78 56.10 40.58
C LEU A 660 46.57 54.81 40.76
N ASP A 661 46.08 53.68 40.27
CA ASP A 661 46.70 52.36 40.49
C ASP A 661 48.17 52.34 40.01
N GLY A 662 48.44 52.93 38.85
CA GLY A 662 49.78 53.14 38.28
C GLY A 662 50.69 54.03 39.13
N GLU A 663 50.13 54.96 39.92
CA GLU A 663 50.89 55.77 40.90
C GLU A 663 51.20 54.99 42.18
N GLU A 664 50.34 54.07 42.60
CA GLU A 664 50.51 53.30 43.85
C GLU A 664 51.59 52.23 43.75
N VAL A 665 51.77 51.65 42.56
CA VAL A 665 52.73 50.56 42.34
C VAL A 665 54.17 51.03 42.13
N ILE A 666 54.37 52.35 41.99
CA ILE A 666 55.70 52.97 41.83
C ILE A 666 55.85 54.07 42.87
N ALA A 667 56.90 54.01 43.70
CA ALA A 667 57.21 55.08 44.65
C ALA A 667 57.29 56.46 43.94
N GLY A 668 56.21 57.23 44.07
CA GLY A 668 55.94 58.44 43.32
C GLY A 668 56.70 59.66 43.83
N VAL A 669 56.05 60.82 43.84
CA VAL A 669 56.61 62.06 44.41
C VAL A 669 56.51 62.07 45.94
N ASP A 670 55.51 61.39 46.48
CA ASP A 670 55.25 61.14 47.90
C ASP A 670 56.25 60.15 48.51
N GLY A 671 56.69 59.14 47.75
CA GLY A 671 57.70 58.16 48.13
C GLY A 671 57.17 56.87 48.75
N TYR A 672 55.85 56.67 48.78
CA TYR A 672 55.18 55.48 49.31
C TYR A 672 54.74 54.55 48.16
N ILE A 673 54.54 53.27 48.49
CA ILE A 673 53.97 52.27 47.57
C ILE A 673 52.82 51.63 48.33
N THR A 674 51.61 51.92 47.90
CA THR A 674 50.35 51.45 48.48
C THR A 674 49.79 50.31 47.63
N ASN A 675 48.61 49.81 47.98
CA ASN A 675 47.99 48.70 47.25
C ASN A 675 46.76 49.22 46.48
N PRO A 676 46.78 49.17 45.13
CA PRO A 676 45.67 49.62 44.26
C PRO A 676 44.26 49.10 44.56
N ASN A 677 44.16 48.03 45.36
CA ASN A 677 42.89 47.39 45.67
C ASN A 677 42.52 47.49 47.15
N ASN A 678 43.19 48.36 47.90
CA ASN A 678 43.01 48.50 49.32
C ASN A 678 43.34 49.90 49.81
N ASN A 679 42.29 50.72 49.88
CA ASN A 679 42.32 52.14 50.24
C ASN A 679 42.81 52.48 51.66
N ASP A 680 43.29 51.50 52.42
CA ASP A 680 43.84 51.58 53.79
C ASP A 680 44.87 50.45 53.93
N THR A 681 46.09 50.69 53.43
CA THR A 681 47.14 49.69 53.19
C THR A 681 47.63 49.04 54.48
N ASP A 682 47.73 49.78 55.58
CA ASP A 682 48.18 49.27 56.88
C ASP A 682 47.03 48.92 57.86
N SER A 683 45.79 49.22 57.49
CA SER A 683 44.56 48.88 58.21
C SER A 683 44.42 49.59 59.56
N ASP A 684 44.91 50.82 59.67
CA ASP A 684 44.84 51.64 60.87
C ASP A 684 43.53 52.46 60.98
N GLY A 685 42.78 52.54 59.86
CA GLY A 685 41.49 53.23 59.75
C GLY A 685 41.54 54.60 59.07
N LEU A 686 42.70 55.04 58.62
CA LEU A 686 42.89 56.16 57.69
C LEU A 686 42.95 55.63 56.24
N LEU A 687 42.71 56.51 55.27
CA LEU A 687 42.86 56.14 53.86
C LEU A 687 44.26 56.52 53.40
N ASP A 688 44.87 55.75 52.50
CA ASP A 688 46.25 56.01 52.05
C ASP A 688 46.40 57.45 51.49
N ALA A 689 45.46 57.87 50.63
CA ALA A 689 45.41 59.25 50.14
C ALA A 689 45.23 60.30 51.25
N TYR A 690 44.50 59.98 52.32
CA TYR A 690 44.32 60.88 53.48
C TYR A 690 45.63 61.03 54.25
N GLU A 691 46.37 59.95 54.41
CA GLU A 691 47.65 59.94 55.11
C GLU A 691 48.70 60.75 54.38
N ILE A 692 48.86 60.48 53.08
CA ILE A 692 49.82 61.19 52.23
C ILE A 692 49.51 62.70 52.15
N ASN A 693 48.22 63.07 52.04
CA ASN A 693 47.84 64.46 51.76
C ASN A 693 47.44 65.28 53.00
N THR A 694 47.03 64.64 54.09
CA THR A 694 46.39 65.31 55.23
C THR A 694 47.09 65.07 56.57
N SER A 695 47.19 63.83 57.07
CA SER A 695 47.85 63.54 58.37
C SER A 695 49.38 63.51 58.27
N LEU A 696 49.93 63.35 57.05
CA LEU A 696 51.37 63.27 56.78
C LEU A 696 52.07 62.09 57.48
N THR A 697 51.32 61.01 57.70
CA THR A 697 51.75 59.72 58.25
C THR A 697 52.24 58.77 57.15
N ASP A 698 52.87 57.64 57.50
CA ASP A 698 53.28 56.61 56.53
C ASP A 698 52.12 55.63 56.30
N PRO A 699 51.45 55.62 55.12
CA PRO A 699 50.27 54.77 54.85
C PRO A 699 50.56 53.26 54.80
N THR A 700 51.79 52.87 55.13
CA THR A 700 52.22 51.47 55.21
C THR A 700 52.61 51.05 56.63
N ASP A 701 52.45 51.95 57.61
CA ASP A 701 52.87 51.79 58.99
C ASP A 701 51.82 52.38 59.96
N ALA A 702 50.98 51.49 60.50
CA ALA A 702 49.81 51.86 61.29
C ALA A 702 50.06 52.64 62.59
N ASP A 703 51.32 52.89 62.98
CA ASP A 703 51.74 53.57 64.21
C ASP A 703 53.04 54.33 63.87
N SER A 704 52.88 55.53 63.31
CA SER A 704 53.94 56.30 62.64
C SER A 704 55.04 56.80 63.59
N ASP A 705 54.75 56.96 64.87
CA ASP A 705 55.71 57.43 65.88
C ASP A 705 56.14 56.38 66.92
N ASP A 706 55.63 55.15 66.81
CA ASP A 706 55.92 53.98 67.64
C ASP A 706 55.52 54.14 69.13
N ASP A 707 54.51 54.96 69.47
CA ASP A 707 54.05 55.17 70.85
C ASP A 707 53.08 54.08 71.35
N GLY A 708 52.42 53.38 70.42
CA GLY A 708 51.49 52.29 70.68
C GLY A 708 50.01 52.60 70.47
N LEU A 709 49.65 53.82 70.07
CA LEU A 709 48.39 54.16 69.41
C LEU A 709 48.58 54.07 67.90
N THR A 710 47.52 53.74 67.16
CA THR A 710 47.57 53.84 65.69
C THR A 710 47.27 55.25 65.23
N ASP A 711 47.75 55.66 64.05
CA ASP A 711 47.54 57.03 63.56
C ASP A 711 46.04 57.38 63.49
N GLY A 712 45.20 56.42 63.08
CA GLY A 712 43.74 56.53 63.11
C GLY A 712 43.13 56.62 64.53
N GLU A 713 43.73 55.98 65.53
CA GLU A 713 43.34 56.12 66.95
C GLU A 713 43.70 57.52 67.47
N GLU A 714 44.87 58.04 67.12
CA GLU A 714 45.37 59.35 67.51
C GLU A 714 44.56 60.50 66.93
N ILE A 715 44.23 60.43 65.63
CA ILE A 715 43.29 61.37 65.00
C ILE A 715 41.92 61.37 65.70
N THR A 716 41.50 60.24 66.28
CA THR A 716 40.25 60.15 67.06
C THR A 716 40.40 60.75 68.46
N LEU A 717 41.60 60.70 69.04
CA LEU A 717 41.94 61.23 70.36
C LEU A 717 42.35 62.72 70.32
N ASP A 718 42.42 63.33 69.12
CA ASP A 718 42.92 64.69 68.88
C ASP A 718 44.43 64.86 69.25
N THR A 719 45.21 63.75 69.23
CA THR A 719 46.69 63.74 69.35
C THR A 719 47.38 63.84 67.98
N ASP A 720 48.68 64.14 67.94
CA ASP A 720 49.46 64.27 66.70
C ASP A 720 50.14 62.94 66.34
N PRO A 721 49.73 62.23 65.28
CA PRO A 721 50.21 60.88 64.95
C PRO A 721 51.66 60.78 64.46
N ASN A 722 52.44 61.84 64.65
CA ASN A 722 53.87 61.88 64.34
C ASN A 722 54.70 62.32 65.56
N ASP A 723 54.06 62.44 66.72
CA ASP A 723 54.66 62.97 67.94
C ASP A 723 54.15 62.21 69.17
N SER A 724 54.99 61.29 69.66
CA SER A 724 54.64 60.32 70.71
C SER A 724 54.25 60.92 72.06
N ASP A 725 54.32 62.24 72.22
CA ASP A 725 54.07 63.05 73.44
C ASP A 725 53.52 64.40 72.96
N THR A 726 52.22 64.44 72.64
CA THR A 726 51.57 65.56 71.94
C THR A 726 51.65 66.88 72.72
N ASP A 727 51.66 66.82 74.04
CA ASP A 727 51.63 67.99 74.91
C ASP A 727 52.98 68.37 75.55
N ASP A 728 54.06 67.64 75.20
CA ASP A 728 55.46 67.83 75.62
C ASP A 728 55.67 67.69 77.15
N ASP A 729 54.83 66.94 77.86
CA ASP A 729 54.93 66.76 79.32
C ASP A 729 55.91 65.65 79.74
N THR A 730 56.39 64.83 78.80
CA THR A 730 57.28 63.66 78.95
C THR A 730 56.63 62.31 79.26
N ILE A 731 55.31 62.22 79.21
CA ILE A 731 54.56 60.96 79.15
C ILE A 731 54.11 60.76 77.71
N ASP A 732 54.21 59.52 77.21
CA ASP A 732 53.79 59.23 75.83
C ASP A 732 52.25 59.14 75.76
N ASP A 733 51.62 59.56 74.66
CA ASP A 733 50.15 59.69 74.54
C ASP A 733 49.43 58.36 74.85
N TYR A 734 49.96 57.24 74.36
CA TYR A 734 49.46 55.91 74.72
C TYR A 734 49.42 55.69 76.24
N GLU A 735 50.48 56.06 76.98
CA GLU A 735 50.58 55.85 78.42
C GLU A 735 49.53 56.67 79.18
N GLU A 736 49.15 57.83 78.67
CA GLU A 736 48.12 58.70 79.26
C GLU A 736 46.70 58.18 79.06
N THR A 737 46.45 57.46 77.97
CA THR A 737 45.11 56.88 77.67
C THR A 737 44.80 55.60 78.47
N VAL A 738 45.83 54.96 79.03
CA VAL A 738 45.70 53.69 79.77
C VAL A 738 46.14 53.83 81.24
N ILE A 739 45.70 52.92 82.12
CA ILE A 739 46.16 52.94 83.52
C ILE A 739 47.62 52.46 83.56
N GLY A 740 48.56 53.39 83.71
CA GLY A 740 49.99 53.15 83.85
C GLY A 740 50.39 52.46 85.17
N ASP A 741 51.70 52.22 85.34
CA ASP A 741 52.29 51.61 86.56
C ASP A 741 52.15 52.52 87.79
N ASP A 742 51.95 53.82 87.56
CA ASP A 742 51.68 54.87 88.53
C ASP A 742 50.22 54.88 89.04
N GLY A 743 49.29 54.37 88.23
CA GLY A 743 47.87 54.18 88.54
C GLY A 743 46.95 55.31 88.12
N PHE A 744 47.41 56.25 87.27
CA PHE A 744 46.63 57.39 86.79
C PHE A 744 46.35 57.29 85.28
N ILE A 745 45.43 58.12 84.79
CA ILE A 745 45.09 58.34 83.37
C ILE A 745 44.99 59.86 83.27
N THR A 746 45.76 60.45 82.38
CA THR A 746 45.87 61.90 82.12
C THR A 746 45.31 62.23 80.74
N ASP A 747 45.19 63.50 80.39
CA ASP A 747 44.70 63.96 79.09
C ASP A 747 45.90 64.19 78.16
N PRO A 748 46.13 63.36 77.12
CA PRO A 748 47.32 63.43 76.27
C PRO A 748 47.46 64.71 75.44
N THR A 749 46.51 65.63 75.57
CA THR A 749 46.53 66.91 74.86
C THR A 749 46.80 68.10 75.80
N GLU A 750 46.93 67.86 77.10
CA GLU A 750 47.04 68.89 78.13
C GLU A 750 48.03 68.49 79.23
N ALA A 751 49.26 69.01 79.13
CA ALA A 751 50.37 68.70 80.04
C ALA A 751 50.09 68.88 81.55
N ASP A 752 48.99 69.52 81.93
CA ASP A 752 48.52 69.73 83.32
C ASP A 752 47.02 69.38 83.36
N THR A 753 46.73 68.08 83.52
CA THR A 753 45.37 67.52 83.42
C THR A 753 44.39 68.18 84.40
N ASP A 754 44.85 68.54 85.59
CA ASP A 754 43.99 69.07 86.65
C ASP A 754 43.96 70.61 86.77
N GLY A 755 44.88 71.28 86.07
CA GLY A 755 44.96 72.72 85.90
C GLY A 755 45.51 73.46 87.11
N ASP A 756 46.42 72.85 87.89
CA ASP A 756 47.04 73.43 89.08
C ASP A 756 48.41 74.13 88.86
N ASP A 757 48.81 74.27 87.59
CA ASP A 757 50.05 74.83 87.05
C ASP A 757 51.30 73.90 87.22
N ILE A 758 51.11 72.59 87.35
CA ILE A 758 52.18 71.56 87.45
C ILE A 758 51.93 70.48 86.42
N ASP A 759 52.97 70.05 85.70
CA ASP A 759 52.82 69.01 84.69
C ASP A 759 52.59 67.61 85.30
N ASP A 760 51.82 66.78 84.60
CA ASP A 760 51.38 65.47 85.10
C ASP A 760 52.61 64.57 85.37
N ALA A 761 53.61 64.60 84.49
CA ALA A 761 54.88 63.91 84.68
C ALA A 761 55.63 64.34 85.97
N ALA A 762 55.64 65.63 86.34
CA ALA A 762 56.26 66.07 87.59
C ALA A 762 55.45 65.63 88.79
N GLU A 763 54.12 65.60 88.71
CA GLU A 763 53.26 65.11 89.78
C GLU A 763 53.52 63.62 90.05
N ILE A 764 53.50 62.81 89.00
CA ILE A 764 53.82 61.37 89.05
C ILE A 764 55.24 61.15 89.60
N THR A 765 56.23 61.91 89.12
CA THR A 765 57.61 61.85 89.61
C THR A 765 57.74 62.21 91.10
N ASN A 766 56.93 63.17 91.58
CA ASN A 766 56.92 63.58 92.98
C ASN A 766 55.97 62.73 93.85
N GLY A 767 55.20 61.83 93.23
CA GLY A 767 54.25 60.92 93.88
C GLY A 767 52.98 61.61 94.37
N THR A 768 52.54 62.66 93.67
CA THR A 768 51.23 63.31 93.83
C THR A 768 50.25 62.81 92.75
N ASP A 769 48.97 63.15 92.87
CA ASP A 769 47.90 62.69 91.98
C ASP A 769 47.67 63.75 90.87
N PRO A 770 48.08 63.48 89.61
CA PRO A 770 47.98 64.43 88.48
C PRO A 770 46.53 64.80 88.08
N THR A 771 45.53 64.22 88.76
CA THR A 771 44.11 64.47 88.48
C THR A 771 43.36 65.17 89.62
N ASP A 772 44.05 65.52 90.72
CA ASP A 772 43.46 66.22 91.88
C ASP A 772 44.21 67.54 92.18
N PRO A 773 43.62 68.71 91.84
CA PRO A 773 44.30 70.01 91.93
C PRO A 773 44.45 70.51 93.38
N ASN A 774 44.20 69.63 94.35
CA ASN A 774 44.36 69.84 95.77
C ASN A 774 45.49 68.99 96.38
N ASP A 775 46.23 68.21 95.58
CA ASP A 775 47.39 67.43 96.02
C ASP A 775 48.77 67.88 95.45
N PRO A 776 49.06 69.19 95.22
CA PRO A 776 50.33 69.58 94.59
C PRO A 776 51.57 69.25 95.45
N PRO A 777 52.73 68.94 94.82
CA PRO A 777 54.01 68.70 95.49
C PRO A 777 54.39 69.83 96.46
N THR A 778 54.48 69.53 97.77
CA THR A 778 54.81 70.57 98.76
C THR A 778 56.22 71.15 98.59
N GLU A 779 56.32 72.44 98.27
CA GLU A 779 57.58 73.16 98.08
C GLU A 779 58.62 72.94 99.20
N THR A 780 59.82 72.46 98.84
CA THR A 780 61.01 72.56 99.69
C THR A 780 62.13 73.38 99.01
N SER A 781 62.30 74.62 99.47
CA SER A 781 63.43 75.49 99.10
C SER A 781 64.77 75.06 99.79
N PRO A 782 65.93 75.54 99.30
CA PRO A 782 67.17 74.75 99.17
C PRO A 782 68.14 74.88 100.35
N LEU A 783 68.91 73.83 100.71
CA LEU A 783 70.28 73.97 101.23
C LEU A 783 71.04 72.63 101.38
N PHE A 784 72.15 72.53 100.63
CA PHE A 784 73.42 71.89 100.97
C PHE A 784 73.44 70.48 101.61
N GLY A 785 74.00 69.53 100.85
CA GLY A 785 75.26 68.93 101.27
C GLY A 785 75.33 67.40 101.29
N SER A 786 76.11 66.89 100.34
CA SER A 786 77.28 66.03 100.61
C SER A 786 77.05 64.51 100.77
N LEU A 787 77.47 63.79 99.71
CA LEU A 787 78.50 62.71 99.71
C LEU A 787 78.02 61.27 99.51
N ILE A 788 78.78 60.58 98.63
CA ILE A 788 78.93 59.12 98.39
C ILE A 788 77.90 58.55 97.39
N GLY A 789 78.26 57.93 96.25
CA GLY A 789 79.52 57.54 95.60
C GLY A 789 79.21 57.15 94.13
N LEU A 790 80.00 57.52 93.13
CA LEU A 790 81.18 56.82 92.59
C LEU A 790 80.98 55.34 92.18
N ILE A 791 81.36 55.02 90.93
CA ILE A 791 81.64 53.72 90.24
C ILE A 791 80.60 53.48 89.11
N ALA A 792 80.89 53.26 87.82
CA ALA A 792 82.09 53.00 86.99
C ALA A 792 81.79 53.51 85.54
N PHE A 793 82.66 54.22 84.84
CA PHE A 793 83.79 53.74 84.01
C PHE A 793 83.41 52.85 82.79
N VAL A 794 83.51 53.46 81.58
CA VAL A 794 84.20 52.96 80.36
C VAL A 794 83.51 51.78 79.64
N SER A 795 83.28 51.77 78.33
CA SER A 795 84.17 52.02 77.18
C SER A 795 83.30 52.04 75.91
N LEU A 796 83.40 53.05 75.06
CA LEU A 796 84.24 53.06 73.86
C LEU A 796 83.85 52.02 72.80
N SER A 797 83.28 52.54 71.73
CA SER A 797 83.35 52.07 70.34
C SER A 797 84.67 51.37 70.03
N PHE A 798 84.64 50.22 69.33
CA PHE A 798 85.34 49.99 68.05
C PHE A 798 85.30 48.52 67.57
N ILE A 799 85.21 48.40 66.23
CA ILE A 799 85.70 47.32 65.34
C ILE A 799 84.68 46.18 65.12
N ILE A 800 83.86 46.23 64.06
CA ILE A 800 84.19 45.95 62.63
C ILE A 800 84.78 44.53 62.44
N ILE A 801 84.08 43.69 61.65
CA ILE A 801 84.59 42.79 60.58
C ILE A 801 83.72 41.51 60.49
N ASN A 802 82.79 41.56 59.53
CA ASN A 802 82.41 40.50 58.60
C ASN A 802 81.52 41.18 57.54
N LEU A 803 82.03 42.14 56.76
CA LEU A 803 82.78 41.91 55.52
C LEU A 803 82.07 40.94 54.55
N LEU A 804 81.39 41.55 53.56
CA LEU A 804 81.34 41.17 52.14
C LEU A 804 80.95 39.73 51.78
N LYS A 805 79.68 39.58 51.36
CA LYS A 805 79.14 38.68 50.31
C LYS A 805 77.61 38.95 50.31
N ARG A 806 76.91 39.37 49.27
CA ARG A 806 77.11 39.37 47.82
C ARG A 806 76.18 40.44 47.22
N LYS A 807 76.72 41.35 46.41
CA LYS A 807 76.04 41.69 45.14
C LYS A 807 76.32 40.54 44.18
N ARG A 808 75.26 39.86 43.68
CA ARG A 808 75.10 39.37 42.29
C ARG A 808 73.97 38.33 42.21
N LYS A 809 72.99 38.68 41.37
CA LYS A 809 72.12 37.84 40.52
C LYS A 809 71.43 36.68 41.22
N GLN A 810 70.12 36.76 41.41
CA GLN A 810 69.17 36.53 40.32
C GLN A 810 68.08 37.59 40.43
#